data_AF-A0A2U1AEB6-F1
#
_entry.id   AF-A0A2U1AEB6-F1
#
_cell.length_a   1.000
_cell.length_b   1.000
_cell.length_c   1.000
_cell.angle_alpha   90.00
_cell.angle_beta   90.00
_cell.angle_gamma   90.00
#
_symmetry.space_group_name_H-M   'P 1'
#
loop_
_entity.id
_entity.type
_entity.pdbx_description
1 polymer ?
#
loop_
_entity_poly.entity_id
_entity_poly.type
_entity_poly.pdbx_seq_one_letter_code
_entity_poly.pdbx_strand_id
1 'polypeptide(L)'
;MPKRLLIAGAVLLAGAAVAETVFRDGFEHGFEPAWKLPDAGKEVRRELSEKAFSGNQAAKVTVVSNPERKFNRWPDLLLSDYIPAKQGNYILTGRIRFPEGFGASCGVAFYDQDKKRINGNAFFYGSKPASADWMPFRVKAGAYSEATRYVRIRISAPCWSSEVFLLDDLQLDFQPAVQEPPPWQPQYKLKKGDPLTAADVMGPDGIVYPDFSRAGVRNGLMERPRRELKLSDFGGRPGQECYDALTRAIAALPPEGGVIRFDEGAYRLGRFVRITRDGVVLRGAGRSRTRILFDYDAGENGVDLYRVAGSRLKPGGHIHIYARPEGLREIRLTANGREIRRYRRSMHSGNESLITAQLPGDLPEGPVRFRAVAVYENEERSAEAAAVIDRKNGISFPARRPSGAILFHGAEPDAAPIRLAKDGKRGDRRVTLEQSGHGLRAGEIIAIHAPATERWQRLTRNACNWGLYRNYLAEVTGVEGADVEFDMPLRIDFPVIDGSTVQRRKMIRGCGVEDMSLEMKNNFWVTLVGFENAVDCWARNVAVYKCGRHPIYARNAKNCAILDCEFDDSFYHGVGGTAYAGWEVAYDCLMDNVTTRNLRHAPLVQWSAAGNVVRNSRFYGCDAHWHSGWTNENLFENCLIVSDTLERGGSGHALLATAPEDGSHGPNGPRNVVWNCDLYSLKDGVSLGGMNENWIFAYNRFRVKQGGGFLLGSASFDHIIRGNTFILEDGKSPLLLYKTSDSGGIELEGNRICGGTALASGLGKPQVDRNNRLLPRDAPAPRPTPPVPSLYEWQKQHSRNGQRE
;
A
#
# COMPACT_ATOMS: atom_id res chain seq x y z
N MET A 1 17.35 33.54 41.64
CA MET A 1 18.74 33.05 41.84
C MET A 1 18.71 31.57 42.20
N PRO A 2 19.68 30.76 41.72
CA PRO A 2 19.49 29.33 41.46
C PRO A 2 20.28 28.41 42.40
N LYS A 3 19.87 27.13 42.55
CA LYS A 3 20.75 25.95 42.57
C LYS A 3 20.00 24.64 42.85
N ARG A 4 20.30 23.65 41.99
CA ARG A 4 20.36 22.19 42.21
C ARG A 4 19.04 21.40 42.35
N LEU A 5 18.78 20.53 41.38
CA LEU A 5 19.19 19.12 41.51
C LEU A 5 19.30 18.48 40.11
N LEU A 6 20.55 18.18 39.70
CA LEU A 6 20.84 17.15 38.72
C LEU A 6 20.63 15.81 39.42
N ILE A 7 19.77 14.94 38.88
CA ILE A 7 19.90 13.50 39.08
C ILE A 7 20.28 12.92 37.72
N ALA A 8 21.53 12.50 37.64
CA ALA A 8 22.13 11.85 36.50
C ALA A 8 21.38 10.53 36.22
N GLY A 9 20.92 10.39 34.97
CA GLY A 9 20.52 9.10 34.44
C GLY A 9 21.74 8.20 34.35
N ALA A 10 21.74 7.13 35.14
CA ALA A 10 22.62 6.00 34.91
C ALA A 10 22.21 5.33 33.59
N VAL A 11 22.86 5.75 32.50
CA VAL A 11 22.89 4.97 31.27
C VAL A 11 23.64 3.69 31.60
N LEU A 12 22.91 2.56 31.66
CA LEU A 12 23.49 1.24 31.59
C LEU A 12 24.31 1.16 30.29
N LEU A 13 25.63 1.23 30.42
CA LEU A 13 26.58 0.79 29.42
C LEU A 13 26.37 -0.73 29.24
N ALA A 14 25.42 -1.11 28.39
CA ALA A 14 25.47 -2.42 27.75
C ALA A 14 26.81 -2.46 27.01
N GLY A 15 27.69 -3.38 27.39
CA GLY A 15 28.99 -3.54 26.75
C GLY A 15 28.80 -3.61 25.24
N ALA A 16 29.33 -2.62 24.52
CA ALA A 16 29.30 -2.62 23.07
C ALA A 16 30.04 -3.87 22.61
N ALA A 17 29.32 -4.84 22.05
CA ALA A 17 29.95 -5.96 21.39
C ALA A 17 30.89 -5.39 20.34
N VAL A 18 32.19 -5.70 20.45
CA VAL A 18 33.21 -5.20 19.52
C VAL A 18 32.82 -5.67 18.12
N ALA A 19 32.49 -4.73 17.24
CA ALA A 19 32.20 -5.04 15.85
C ALA A 19 33.50 -5.44 15.16
N GLU A 20 33.49 -6.57 14.45
CA GLU A 20 34.63 -7.09 13.70
C GLU A 20 34.44 -6.76 12.22
N THR A 21 35.30 -5.92 11.64
CA THR A 21 35.27 -5.68 10.19
C THR A 21 35.77 -6.92 9.46
N VAL A 22 34.89 -7.59 8.72
CA VAL A 22 35.20 -8.82 7.97
C VAL A 22 35.43 -8.58 6.48
N PHE A 23 35.07 -7.38 5.98
CA PHE A 23 35.34 -6.95 4.62
C PHE A 23 35.37 -5.42 4.56
N ARG A 24 36.32 -4.87 3.78
CA ARG A 24 36.33 -3.45 3.39
C ARG A 24 36.90 -3.34 1.98
N ASP A 25 36.26 -2.52 1.15
CA ASP A 25 36.74 -2.25 -0.20
C ASP A 25 36.24 -0.90 -0.72
N GLY A 26 37.16 -0.09 -1.25
CA GLY A 26 36.91 1.17 -1.95
C GLY A 26 37.26 1.09 -3.45
N PHE A 27 37.50 -0.11 -3.98
CA PHE A 27 37.82 -0.37 -5.40
C PHE A 27 39.17 0.19 -5.90
N GLU A 28 40.06 0.64 -5.02
CA GLU A 28 41.40 1.16 -5.37
C GLU A 28 42.31 0.12 -6.06
N HIS A 29 42.01 -1.16 -5.89
CA HIS A 29 42.73 -2.27 -6.53
C HIS A 29 41.98 -2.84 -7.74
N GLY A 30 40.90 -2.19 -8.17
CA GLY A 30 39.99 -2.69 -9.20
C GLY A 30 38.99 -3.73 -8.67
N PHE A 31 38.38 -4.50 -9.58
CA PHE A 31 37.36 -5.49 -9.21
C PHE A 31 37.98 -6.81 -8.70
N GLU A 32 39.05 -7.29 -9.33
CA GLU A 32 39.67 -8.56 -8.96
C GLU A 32 40.74 -8.37 -7.87
N PRO A 33 40.93 -9.33 -6.95
CA PRO A 33 40.22 -10.62 -6.82
C PRO A 33 38.95 -10.55 -5.95
N ALA A 34 38.66 -9.40 -5.33
CA ALA A 34 37.62 -9.27 -4.31
C ALA A 34 36.19 -9.48 -4.86
N TRP A 35 35.97 -9.15 -6.14
CA TRP A 35 34.67 -9.21 -6.81
C TRP A 35 34.64 -10.20 -7.95
N LYS A 36 33.57 -11.00 -7.96
CA LYS A 36 33.13 -11.77 -9.12
C LYS A 36 32.14 -10.93 -9.91
N LEU A 37 32.31 -10.91 -11.22
CA LEU A 37 31.46 -10.22 -12.17
C LEU A 37 30.57 -11.26 -12.87
N PRO A 38 29.32 -11.50 -12.43
CA PRO A 38 28.46 -12.50 -13.05
C PRO A 38 28.17 -12.14 -14.51
N ASP A 39 28.00 -13.14 -15.37
CA ASP A 39 27.49 -12.88 -16.72
C ASP A 39 26.07 -12.31 -16.61
N ALA A 40 25.95 -11.04 -16.95
CA ALA A 40 24.71 -10.28 -16.88
C ALA A 40 24.30 -9.80 -18.27
N GLY A 41 24.85 -10.36 -19.35
CA GLY A 41 24.59 -9.93 -20.73
C GLY A 41 25.38 -8.69 -21.17
N LYS A 42 25.31 -8.39 -22.47
CA LYS A 42 26.04 -7.26 -23.11
C LYS A 42 25.51 -5.89 -22.68
N GLU A 43 24.36 -5.86 -22.06
CA GLU A 43 23.68 -4.67 -21.58
C GLU A 43 24.25 -4.15 -20.26
N VAL A 44 25.10 -4.93 -19.58
CA VAL A 44 25.74 -4.52 -18.32
C VAL A 44 27.22 -4.25 -18.55
N ARG A 45 27.66 -3.04 -18.22
CA ARG A 45 29.06 -2.62 -18.20
C ARG A 45 29.48 -2.32 -16.77
N ARG A 46 30.67 -2.78 -16.39
CA ARG A 46 31.31 -2.47 -15.11
C ARG A 46 32.67 -1.84 -15.41
N GLU A 47 32.93 -0.68 -14.84
CA GLU A 47 34.15 0.09 -15.07
C GLU A 47 34.58 0.77 -13.77
N LEU A 48 35.85 1.14 -13.67
CA LEU A 48 36.34 1.98 -12.59
C LEU A 48 36.14 3.44 -13.00
N SER A 49 35.72 4.27 -12.05
CA SER A 49 35.53 5.70 -12.25
C SER A 49 36.44 6.49 -11.32
N GLU A 50 37.09 7.52 -11.86
CA GLU A 50 37.86 8.50 -11.07
C GLU A 50 36.96 9.39 -10.19
N LYS A 51 35.64 9.35 -10.41
CA LYS A 51 34.67 10.02 -9.55
C LYS A 51 34.38 9.13 -8.34
N ALA A 52 35.29 9.13 -7.38
CA ALA A 52 35.16 8.41 -6.11
C ALA A 52 34.50 9.26 -5.02
N PHE A 53 33.98 8.61 -3.97
CA PHE A 53 33.61 9.28 -2.72
C PHE A 53 34.85 9.49 -1.85
N SER A 54 35.70 8.47 -1.78
CA SER A 54 36.96 8.44 -1.06
C SER A 54 38.03 7.76 -1.91
N GLY A 55 39.29 8.16 -1.78
CA GLY A 55 40.36 7.61 -2.61
C GLY A 55 40.31 8.15 -4.04
N ASN A 56 40.74 7.34 -5.01
CA ASN A 56 40.88 7.71 -6.41
C ASN A 56 39.88 6.98 -7.32
N GLN A 57 39.32 5.85 -6.90
CA GLN A 57 38.49 5.01 -7.74
C GLN A 57 37.17 4.63 -7.06
N ALA A 58 36.14 4.43 -7.88
CA ALA A 58 34.87 3.83 -7.46
C ALA A 58 34.37 2.86 -8.53
N ALA A 59 33.58 1.87 -8.12
CA ALA A 59 32.91 0.99 -9.07
C ALA A 59 31.76 1.72 -9.74
N LYS A 60 31.79 1.86 -11.06
CA LYS A 60 30.68 2.35 -11.87
C LYS A 60 30.04 1.17 -12.60
N VAL A 61 28.73 1.06 -12.46
CA VAL A 61 27.92 0.05 -13.15
C VAL A 61 26.92 0.77 -14.03
N THR A 62 26.92 0.40 -15.31
CA THR A 62 25.95 0.85 -16.31
C THR A 62 25.12 -0.34 -16.75
N VAL A 63 23.81 -0.24 -16.61
CA VAL A 63 22.84 -1.19 -17.15
C VAL A 63 22.06 -0.49 -18.25
N VAL A 64 21.96 -1.11 -19.42
CA VAL A 64 21.11 -0.63 -20.51
C VAL A 64 19.80 -1.41 -20.46
N SER A 65 18.67 -0.71 -20.53
CA SER A 65 17.36 -1.36 -20.53
C SER A 65 17.24 -2.38 -21.67
N ASN A 66 16.90 -3.61 -21.34
CA ASN A 66 16.41 -4.63 -22.28
C ASN A 66 14.97 -5.02 -21.89
N PRO A 67 13.95 -4.50 -22.60
CA PRO A 67 12.55 -4.77 -22.29
C PRO A 67 12.13 -6.23 -22.55
N GLU A 68 12.90 -7.02 -23.31
CA GLU A 68 12.61 -8.43 -23.58
C GLU A 68 13.05 -9.36 -22.42
N ARG A 69 13.94 -8.89 -21.55
CA ARG A 69 14.41 -9.66 -20.37
C ARG A 69 13.35 -9.66 -19.27
N LYS A 70 12.47 -10.66 -19.31
CA LYS A 70 11.48 -10.98 -18.27
C LYS A 70 12.14 -11.62 -17.03
N PHE A 71 13.05 -10.94 -16.35
CA PHE A 71 13.48 -11.44 -15.06
C PHE A 71 12.49 -11.03 -13.96
N ASN A 72 11.88 -12.02 -13.31
CA ASN A 72 11.11 -11.78 -12.08
C ASN A 72 12.01 -11.41 -10.87
N ARG A 73 13.36 -11.36 -11.04
CA ARG A 73 14.36 -10.98 -10.02
C ARG A 73 15.53 -10.23 -10.65
N TRP A 74 16.10 -9.27 -9.92
CA TRP A 74 17.25 -8.51 -10.41
C TRP A 74 18.49 -9.40 -10.54
N PRO A 75 19.19 -9.38 -11.69
CA PRO A 75 20.46 -10.08 -11.82
C PRO A 75 21.49 -9.50 -10.86
N ASP A 76 22.38 -10.36 -10.37
CA ASP A 76 23.55 -9.92 -9.62
C ASP A 76 24.56 -9.29 -10.59
N LEU A 77 24.94 -8.05 -10.29
CA LEU A 77 25.84 -7.25 -11.12
C LEU A 77 27.27 -7.28 -10.59
N LEU A 78 27.43 -7.27 -9.26
CA LEU A 78 28.68 -7.47 -8.54
C LEU A 78 28.42 -8.41 -7.36
N LEU A 79 29.32 -9.37 -7.16
CA LEU A 79 29.29 -10.24 -6.00
C LEU A 79 30.68 -10.30 -5.37
N SER A 80 30.81 -10.08 -4.05
CA SER A 80 32.08 -10.36 -3.38
C SER A 80 32.44 -11.85 -3.49
N ASP A 81 33.67 -12.24 -3.18
CA ASP A 81 33.96 -13.66 -2.90
C ASP A 81 33.22 -14.14 -1.64
N TYR A 82 33.26 -15.45 -1.38
CA TYR A 82 32.71 -16.05 -0.16
C TYR A 82 33.56 -15.66 1.05
N ILE A 83 33.03 -14.74 1.86
CA ILE A 83 33.66 -14.31 3.11
C ILE A 83 33.23 -15.28 4.22
N PRO A 84 34.14 -15.85 5.02
CA PRO A 84 33.78 -16.68 6.16
C PRO A 84 32.78 -15.98 7.08
N ALA A 85 31.74 -16.71 7.49
CA ALA A 85 30.65 -16.18 8.28
C ALA A 85 30.15 -17.20 9.30
N LYS A 86 29.45 -16.69 10.32
CA LYS A 86 28.79 -17.47 11.36
C LYS A 86 27.45 -16.81 11.70
N GLN A 87 26.66 -17.47 12.53
CA GLN A 87 25.40 -16.91 12.99
C GLN A 87 25.64 -15.57 13.72
N GLY A 88 24.83 -14.55 13.41
CA GLY A 88 24.98 -13.20 13.97
C GLY A 88 24.45 -12.11 13.05
N ASN A 89 24.72 -10.86 13.42
CA ASN A 89 24.36 -9.70 12.61
C ASN A 89 25.54 -9.27 11.74
N TYR A 90 25.21 -8.83 10.54
CA TYR A 90 26.14 -8.26 9.58
C TYR A 90 25.62 -6.90 9.17
N ILE A 91 26.45 -5.87 9.35
CA ILE A 91 26.14 -4.49 9.00
C ILE A 91 26.95 -4.14 7.76
N LEU A 92 26.27 -4.00 6.63
CA LEU A 92 26.88 -3.50 5.40
C LEU A 92 26.65 -1.99 5.32
N THR A 93 27.73 -1.21 5.25
CA THR A 93 27.69 0.23 4.96
C THR A 93 28.39 0.51 3.65
N GLY A 94 28.03 1.63 3.03
CA GLY A 94 28.65 2.08 1.80
C GLY A 94 28.13 3.41 1.32
N ARG A 95 28.72 3.87 0.21
CA ARG A 95 28.31 5.06 -0.53
C ARG A 95 27.82 4.65 -1.90
N ILE A 96 26.68 5.21 -2.30
CA ILE A 96 26.12 5.03 -3.63
C ILE A 96 25.73 6.37 -4.24
N ARG A 97 25.93 6.50 -5.54
CA ARG A 97 25.51 7.67 -6.33
C ARG A 97 24.76 7.18 -7.57
N PHE A 98 23.69 7.87 -7.96
CA PHE A 98 22.87 7.51 -9.13
C PHE A 98 22.85 8.64 -10.16
N PRO A 99 23.86 8.76 -11.04
CA PRO A 99 23.81 9.76 -12.11
C PRO A 99 22.58 9.63 -13.02
N GLU A 100 22.11 8.40 -13.26
CA GLU A 100 20.97 8.10 -14.11
C GLU A 100 20.23 6.85 -13.62
N GLY A 101 18.92 6.75 -13.89
CA GLY A 101 18.16 5.52 -13.69
C GLY A 101 17.19 5.50 -12.51
N PHE A 102 16.64 4.32 -12.25
CA PHE A 102 15.60 4.02 -11.28
C PHE A 102 16.13 3.55 -9.92
N GLY A 103 17.22 2.77 -9.87
CA GLY A 103 17.72 2.23 -8.61
C GLY A 103 18.58 0.96 -8.69
N ALA A 104 19.21 0.64 -7.55
CA ALA A 104 20.00 -0.58 -7.33
C ALA A 104 19.77 -1.11 -5.91
N SER A 105 20.06 -2.38 -5.70
CA SER A 105 19.92 -3.08 -4.44
C SER A 105 21.29 -3.48 -3.94
N CYS A 106 21.63 -3.00 -2.75
CA CYS A 106 22.88 -3.32 -2.05
C CYS A 106 22.55 -4.20 -0.84
N GLY A 107 23.17 -5.37 -0.74
CA GLY A 107 22.85 -6.26 0.37
C GLY A 107 23.84 -7.39 0.53
N VAL A 108 23.44 -8.38 1.32
CA VAL A 108 24.21 -9.60 1.54
C VAL A 108 23.33 -10.84 1.41
N ALA A 109 23.96 -11.96 1.06
CA ALA A 109 23.36 -13.28 1.19
C ALA A 109 24.28 -14.19 1.99
N PHE A 110 23.67 -15.10 2.75
CA PHE A 110 24.38 -16.08 3.56
C PHE A 110 24.24 -17.47 2.95
N TYR A 111 25.27 -18.27 3.14
CA TYR A 111 25.43 -19.59 2.53
C TYR A 111 25.92 -20.60 3.57
N ASP A 112 25.58 -21.87 3.35
CA ASP A 112 26.08 -22.99 4.15
C ASP A 112 27.48 -23.45 3.68
N GLN A 113 27.98 -24.52 4.29
CA GLN A 113 29.26 -25.16 3.95
C GLN A 113 29.37 -25.58 2.48
N ASP A 114 28.26 -25.95 1.87
CA ASP A 114 28.17 -26.41 0.47
C ASP A 114 27.92 -25.24 -0.50
N LYS A 115 28.02 -23.99 0.01
CA LYS A 115 27.78 -22.75 -0.74
C LYS A 115 26.35 -22.67 -1.30
N LYS A 116 25.39 -23.34 -0.67
CA LYS A 116 23.98 -23.19 -0.97
C LYS A 116 23.42 -22.01 -0.17
N ARG A 117 22.66 -21.15 -0.85
CA ARG A 117 22.09 -19.95 -0.25
C ARG A 117 21.06 -20.34 0.82
N ILE A 118 21.24 -19.81 2.03
CA ILE A 118 20.32 -19.98 3.16
C ILE A 118 19.33 -18.81 3.20
N ASN A 119 19.85 -17.58 3.26
CA ASN A 119 19.05 -16.37 3.41
C ASN A 119 19.80 -15.12 2.91
N GLY A 120 19.25 -13.94 3.19
CA GLY A 120 19.89 -12.66 2.91
C GLY A 120 18.97 -11.46 3.18
N ASN A 121 19.55 -10.28 3.19
CA ASN A 121 18.86 -9.00 3.29
C ASN A 121 19.52 -8.02 2.34
N ALA A 122 18.73 -7.11 1.77
CA ALA A 122 19.24 -6.06 0.92
C ALA A 122 18.45 -4.78 1.14
N PHE A 123 19.14 -3.66 1.04
CA PHE A 123 18.55 -2.34 1.00
C PHE A 123 18.27 -1.98 -0.46
N PHE A 124 17.03 -1.62 -0.73
CA PHE A 124 16.58 -1.28 -2.06
C PHE A 124 16.52 0.24 -2.21
N TYR A 125 17.39 0.80 -3.06
CA TYR A 125 17.21 2.15 -3.54
C TYR A 125 16.12 2.13 -4.61
N GLY A 126 14.87 2.30 -4.18
CA GLY A 126 13.71 2.36 -5.05
C GLY A 126 13.24 3.78 -5.26
N SER A 127 12.92 4.16 -6.49
CA SER A 127 12.22 5.42 -6.81
C SER A 127 12.90 6.72 -6.34
N LYS A 128 14.19 6.70 -6.00
CA LYS A 128 14.96 7.93 -5.81
C LYS A 128 15.29 8.53 -7.17
N PRO A 129 15.00 9.82 -7.42
CA PRO A 129 15.42 10.46 -8.66
C PRO A 129 16.95 10.41 -8.78
N ALA A 130 17.44 10.48 -10.02
CA ALA A 130 18.86 10.66 -10.29
C ALA A 130 19.45 11.73 -9.36
N SER A 131 20.54 11.38 -8.69
CA SER A 131 21.21 12.23 -7.72
C SER A 131 22.69 12.30 -8.06
N ALA A 132 23.17 13.54 -8.15
CA ALA A 132 24.59 13.81 -8.31
C ALA A 132 25.38 13.61 -7.00
N ASP A 133 24.71 13.45 -5.86
CA ASP A 133 25.34 13.35 -4.55
C ASP A 133 25.58 11.90 -4.13
N TRP A 134 26.62 11.69 -3.33
CA TRP A 134 26.92 10.41 -2.69
C TRP A 134 26.03 10.19 -1.47
N MET A 135 25.15 9.20 -1.55
CA MET A 135 24.26 8.81 -0.47
C MET A 135 24.86 7.66 0.35
N PRO A 136 24.85 7.74 1.69
CA PRO A 136 25.14 6.57 2.50
C PRO A 136 24.00 5.53 2.43
N PHE A 137 24.33 4.24 2.52
CA PHE A 137 23.41 3.20 2.97
C PHE A 137 23.95 2.48 4.20
N ARG A 138 23.01 1.86 4.91
CA ARG A 138 23.27 0.87 5.95
C ARG A 138 22.25 -0.26 5.82
N VAL A 139 22.74 -1.49 5.64
CA VAL A 139 21.91 -2.71 5.63
C VAL A 139 22.25 -3.50 6.89
N LYS A 140 21.26 -3.78 7.72
CA LYS A 140 21.38 -4.77 8.80
C LYS A 140 20.84 -6.10 8.29
N ALA A 141 21.70 -7.11 8.24
CA ALA A 141 21.36 -8.45 7.77
C ALA A 141 21.66 -9.47 8.86
N GLY A 142 20.71 -10.34 9.19
CA GLY A 142 20.96 -11.40 10.15
C GLY A 142 21.25 -12.73 9.48
N ALA A 143 22.40 -13.30 9.78
CA ALA A 143 22.69 -14.71 9.56
C ALA A 143 21.96 -15.52 10.63
N TYR A 144 20.66 -15.74 10.45
CA TYR A 144 19.82 -16.35 11.50
C TYR A 144 19.99 -17.87 11.62
N SER A 145 20.58 -18.54 10.63
CA SER A 145 20.79 -19.98 10.66
C SER A 145 22.14 -20.36 11.27
N GLU A 146 22.16 -21.37 12.13
CA GLU A 146 23.40 -21.96 12.64
C GLU A 146 24.23 -22.63 11.53
N ALA A 147 23.61 -22.96 10.40
CA ALA A 147 24.29 -23.52 9.23
C ALA A 147 25.10 -22.49 8.44
N THR A 148 25.02 -21.18 8.76
CA THR A 148 25.77 -20.14 8.05
C THR A 148 27.27 -20.37 8.18
N ARG A 149 27.96 -20.45 7.04
CA ARG A 149 29.42 -20.56 6.93
C ARG A 149 30.05 -19.48 6.06
N TYR A 150 29.27 -18.86 5.17
CA TYR A 150 29.75 -17.78 4.33
C TYR A 150 28.72 -16.67 4.17
N VAL A 151 29.22 -15.46 3.92
CA VAL A 151 28.46 -14.28 3.49
C VAL A 151 29.03 -13.77 2.18
N ARG A 152 28.18 -13.24 1.32
CA ARG A 152 28.58 -12.48 0.13
C ARG A 152 27.85 -11.16 0.08
N ILE A 153 28.57 -10.11 -0.26
CA ILE A 153 27.98 -8.83 -0.66
C ILE A 153 27.40 -9.00 -2.06
N ARG A 154 26.16 -8.56 -2.25
CA ARG A 154 25.41 -8.66 -3.51
C ARG A 154 24.93 -7.27 -3.91
N ILE A 155 25.36 -6.85 -5.10
CA ILE A 155 24.85 -5.68 -5.77
C ILE A 155 24.05 -6.15 -6.97
N SER A 156 22.79 -5.72 -7.05
CA SER A 156 21.87 -6.09 -8.14
C SER A 156 21.11 -4.86 -8.60
N ALA A 157 20.71 -4.80 -9.85
CA ALA A 157 19.88 -3.72 -10.36
C ALA A 157 18.91 -4.26 -11.43
N PRO A 158 17.79 -3.57 -11.69
CA PRO A 158 16.87 -3.96 -12.74
C PRO A 158 17.57 -3.84 -14.10
N CYS A 159 17.24 -4.73 -15.04
CA CYS A 159 17.79 -4.69 -16.40
C CYS A 159 16.78 -4.23 -17.46
N TRP A 160 15.56 -3.87 -17.08
CA TRP A 160 14.51 -3.34 -17.96
C TRP A 160 14.42 -1.81 -17.93
N SER A 161 15.15 -1.16 -17.03
CA SER A 161 15.44 0.28 -17.04
C SER A 161 16.95 0.47 -17.19
N SER A 162 17.34 1.59 -17.81
CA SER A 162 18.75 1.95 -17.87
C SER A 162 19.17 2.55 -16.54
N GLU A 163 20.26 2.05 -15.99
CA GLU A 163 20.80 2.43 -14.69
C GLU A 163 22.24 2.87 -14.84
N VAL A 164 22.62 3.96 -14.19
CA VAL A 164 24.02 4.28 -13.94
C VAL A 164 24.16 4.53 -12.45
N PHE A 165 24.99 3.74 -11.80
CA PHE A 165 25.30 3.96 -10.39
C PHE A 165 26.77 3.75 -10.09
N LEU A 166 27.27 4.51 -9.11
CA LEU A 166 28.61 4.36 -8.57
C LEU A 166 28.53 3.85 -7.13
N LEU A 167 29.45 2.98 -6.75
CA LEU A 167 29.61 2.41 -5.42
C LEU A 167 31.02 2.64 -4.92
N ASP A 168 31.12 2.97 -3.63
CA ASP A 168 32.39 3.22 -2.96
C ASP A 168 32.27 2.99 -1.43
N ASP A 169 33.41 2.94 -0.75
CA ASP A 169 33.57 2.86 0.72
C ASP A 169 32.75 1.74 1.36
N LEU A 170 32.79 0.55 0.76
CA LEU A 170 32.02 -0.60 1.23
C LEU A 170 32.70 -1.21 2.46
N GLN A 171 31.93 -1.41 3.53
CA GLN A 171 32.39 -2.09 4.74
C GLN A 171 31.32 -3.05 5.24
N LEU A 172 31.73 -4.27 5.59
CA LEU A 172 30.89 -5.26 6.24
C LEU A 172 31.44 -5.59 7.62
N ASP A 173 30.64 -5.32 8.64
CA ASP A 173 30.98 -5.61 10.03
C ASP A 173 30.15 -6.76 10.57
N PHE A 174 30.80 -7.73 11.21
CA PHE A 174 30.17 -8.77 12.00
C PHE A 174 29.92 -8.27 13.43
N GLN A 175 28.74 -8.61 13.95
CA GLN A 175 28.36 -8.40 15.34
C GLN A 175 27.72 -9.68 15.90
N PRO A 176 28.14 -10.15 17.08
CA PRO A 176 27.49 -11.28 17.75
C PRO A 176 25.98 -11.09 17.90
N ALA A 177 25.23 -12.19 17.86
CA ALA A 177 23.80 -12.20 18.08
C ALA A 177 23.45 -11.92 19.56
N VAL A 178 23.41 -10.65 19.94
CA VAL A 178 22.88 -10.22 21.24
C VAL A 178 21.54 -9.54 21.01
N GLN A 179 20.52 -9.95 21.78
CA GLN A 179 19.20 -9.34 21.74
C GLN A 179 19.33 -7.82 21.99
N GLU A 180 18.92 -7.03 21.00
CA GLU A 180 18.91 -5.58 21.07
C GLU A 180 17.55 -5.09 21.62
N PRO A 181 17.54 -3.91 22.28
CA PRO A 181 16.28 -3.26 22.63
C PRO A 181 15.52 -2.82 21.36
N PRO A 182 14.20 -2.64 21.45
CA PRO A 182 13.41 -2.08 20.36
C PRO A 182 13.91 -0.67 19.97
N PRO A 183 13.60 -0.21 18.74
CA PRO A 183 14.09 1.07 18.22
C PRO A 183 13.60 2.30 19.00
N TRP A 184 12.55 2.16 19.80
CA TRP A 184 12.06 3.15 20.74
C TRP A 184 11.40 2.44 21.94
N GLN A 185 11.11 3.20 23.00
CA GLN A 185 10.32 2.70 24.12
C GLN A 185 8.94 2.27 23.62
N PRO A 186 8.54 0.99 23.78
CA PRO A 186 7.25 0.54 23.30
C PRO A 186 6.09 1.35 23.89
N GLN A 187 5.13 1.69 23.04
CA GLN A 187 4.02 2.60 23.35
C GLN A 187 2.66 1.90 23.29
N TYR A 188 2.57 0.79 22.57
CA TYR A 188 1.28 0.26 22.13
C TYR A 188 0.83 -1.00 22.88
N LYS A 189 1.74 -1.79 23.47
CA LYS A 189 1.40 -3.00 24.23
C LYS A 189 0.98 -2.63 25.66
N LEU A 190 -0.29 -2.27 25.81
CA LEU A 190 -0.92 -1.90 27.08
C LEU A 190 -1.48 -3.13 27.82
N LYS A 191 -1.37 -3.11 29.15
CA LYS A 191 -1.84 -4.16 30.08
C LYS A 191 -3.00 -3.65 30.92
N LYS A 192 -3.70 -4.58 31.57
CA LYS A 192 -4.75 -4.25 32.54
C LYS A 192 -4.15 -3.39 33.68
N GLY A 193 -4.71 -2.20 33.88
CA GLY A 193 -4.24 -1.23 34.87
C GLY A 193 -3.41 -0.09 34.26
N ASP A 194 -2.92 -0.24 33.03
CA ASP A 194 -2.26 0.86 32.33
C ASP A 194 -3.29 1.94 31.93
N PRO A 195 -2.89 3.22 31.88
CA PRO A 195 -3.75 4.30 31.38
C PRO A 195 -4.14 4.04 29.92
N LEU A 196 -5.44 3.90 29.66
CA LEU A 196 -5.99 3.75 28.32
C LEU A 196 -6.36 5.12 27.73
N THR A 197 -6.18 5.27 26.42
CA THR A 197 -6.62 6.46 25.69
C THR A 197 -8.01 6.24 25.07
N ALA A 198 -8.60 7.30 24.47
CA ALA A 198 -9.87 7.16 23.75
C ALA A 198 -9.78 6.26 22.50
N ALA A 199 -8.57 5.94 22.02
CA ALA A 199 -8.35 5.03 20.89
C ALA A 199 -8.24 3.55 21.32
N ASP A 200 -8.39 3.26 22.62
CA ASP A 200 -8.18 1.93 23.20
C ASP A 200 -9.48 1.31 23.73
N VAL A 201 -9.67 0.03 23.44
CA VAL A 201 -10.78 -0.77 23.94
C VAL A 201 -10.24 -2.04 24.59
N MET A 202 -10.54 -2.25 25.86
CA MET A 202 -10.25 -3.53 26.52
C MET A 202 -11.14 -4.62 25.90
N GLY A 203 -10.52 -5.64 25.31
CA GLY A 203 -11.21 -6.74 24.66
C GLY A 203 -11.76 -7.78 25.65
N PRO A 204 -12.58 -8.72 25.15
CA PRO A 204 -13.21 -9.76 25.96
C PRO A 204 -12.23 -10.80 26.51
N ASP A 205 -10.99 -10.82 26.01
CA ASP A 205 -9.90 -11.70 26.41
C ASP A 205 -8.82 -10.99 27.26
N GLY A 206 -9.10 -9.74 27.66
CA GLY A 206 -8.18 -8.91 28.45
C GLY A 206 -7.01 -8.30 27.67
N ILE A 207 -6.98 -8.42 26.34
CA ILE A 207 -6.05 -7.66 25.48
C ILE A 207 -6.63 -6.27 25.20
N VAL A 208 -5.79 -5.23 25.17
CA VAL A 208 -6.21 -3.90 24.74
C VAL A 208 -6.12 -3.78 23.22
N TYR A 209 -7.26 -3.60 22.56
CA TYR A 209 -7.38 -3.44 21.11
C TYR A 209 -7.54 -1.97 20.69
N PRO A 210 -7.25 -1.63 19.42
CA PRO A 210 -7.75 -0.40 18.83
C PRO A 210 -9.28 -0.37 18.84
N ASP A 211 -9.86 0.84 18.90
CA ASP A 211 -11.29 1.04 18.69
C ASP A 211 -11.65 0.89 17.20
N PHE A 212 -12.45 -0.12 16.88
CA PHE A 212 -13.01 -0.40 15.56
C PHE A 212 -14.52 -0.13 15.48
N SER A 213 -15.16 0.28 16.58
CA SER A 213 -16.63 0.35 16.70
C SER A 213 -17.31 1.28 15.68
N ARG A 214 -16.55 2.21 15.10
CA ARG A 214 -17.03 3.21 14.14
C ARG A 214 -16.66 2.90 12.68
N ALA A 215 -16.07 1.73 12.41
CA ALA A 215 -15.75 1.36 11.05
C ALA A 215 -17.01 1.08 10.21
N GLY A 216 -17.04 1.60 8.99
CA GLY A 216 -18.14 1.47 8.02
C GLY A 216 -18.99 2.73 7.90
N VAL A 217 -20.02 2.65 7.04
CA VAL A 217 -20.97 3.76 6.85
C VAL A 217 -21.73 4.01 8.16
N ARG A 218 -21.88 5.29 8.53
CA ARG A 218 -22.64 5.68 9.72
C ARG A 218 -24.07 5.13 9.67
N ASN A 219 -24.56 4.69 10.83
CA ASN A 219 -25.83 3.98 10.96
C ASN A 219 -27.00 4.78 10.33
N GLY A 220 -27.89 4.07 9.61
CA GLY A 220 -29.10 4.62 9.01
C GLY A 220 -28.91 5.41 7.69
N LEU A 221 -27.68 5.69 7.25
CA LEU A 221 -27.45 6.43 6.00
C LEU A 221 -27.79 5.62 4.74
N MET A 222 -27.54 4.30 4.76
CA MET A 222 -27.82 3.40 3.64
C MET A 222 -29.32 3.11 3.49
N GLU A 223 -30.05 3.11 4.61
CA GLU A 223 -31.48 2.81 4.70
C GLU A 223 -32.36 4.06 4.57
N ARG A 224 -31.76 5.26 4.60
CA ARG A 224 -32.46 6.53 4.49
C ARG A 224 -33.33 6.58 3.22
N PRO A 225 -34.64 6.91 3.33
CA PRO A 225 -35.50 7.12 2.16
C PRO A 225 -34.96 8.22 1.24
N ARG A 226 -34.96 7.96 -0.07
CA ARG A 226 -34.41 8.85 -1.10
C ARG A 226 -35.37 8.94 -2.27
N ARG A 227 -35.39 10.09 -2.96
CA ARG A 227 -36.11 10.22 -4.23
C ARG A 227 -35.56 9.19 -5.22
N GLU A 228 -36.45 8.45 -5.85
CA GLU A 228 -36.09 7.44 -6.83
C GLU A 228 -36.54 7.87 -8.23
N LEU A 229 -35.64 7.72 -9.20
CA LEU A 229 -35.88 7.96 -10.62
C LEU A 229 -35.54 6.67 -11.38
N LYS A 230 -36.38 6.27 -12.33
CA LYS A 230 -36.05 5.13 -13.20
C LYS A 230 -35.17 5.60 -14.34
N LEU A 231 -34.15 4.83 -14.68
CA LEU A 231 -33.27 5.15 -15.80
C LEU A 231 -34.04 5.13 -17.14
N SER A 232 -35.07 4.30 -17.24
CA SER A 232 -35.94 4.18 -18.42
C SER A 232 -36.74 5.46 -18.72
N ASP A 233 -37.05 6.28 -17.71
CA ASP A 233 -37.66 7.61 -17.88
C ASP A 233 -36.72 8.59 -18.61
N PHE A 234 -35.41 8.31 -18.60
CA PHE A 234 -34.38 9.07 -19.29
C PHE A 234 -33.88 8.39 -20.57
N GLY A 235 -34.56 7.33 -21.01
CA GLY A 235 -34.28 6.60 -22.24
C GLY A 235 -33.25 5.47 -22.08
N GLY A 236 -32.81 5.13 -20.87
CA GLY A 236 -31.93 3.97 -20.68
C GLY A 236 -32.71 2.67 -20.65
N ARG A 237 -32.48 1.81 -21.63
CA ARG A 237 -33.16 0.51 -21.77
C ARG A 237 -32.14 -0.63 -21.81
N PRO A 238 -32.50 -1.84 -21.36
CA PRO A 238 -31.67 -3.02 -21.57
C PRO A 238 -31.31 -3.23 -23.04
N GLY A 239 -30.11 -3.75 -23.29
CA GLY A 239 -29.50 -3.97 -24.60
C GLY A 239 -28.82 -2.73 -25.20
N GLN A 240 -28.95 -1.55 -24.57
CA GLN A 240 -28.49 -0.29 -25.13
C GLN A 240 -27.33 0.34 -24.34
N GLU A 241 -26.68 1.31 -24.95
CA GLU A 241 -25.75 2.21 -24.26
C GLU A 241 -26.51 3.09 -23.26
N CYS A 242 -26.03 3.22 -22.03
CA CYS A 242 -26.73 3.93 -20.96
C CYS A 242 -26.07 5.23 -20.45
N TYR A 243 -24.88 5.62 -20.90
CA TYR A 243 -24.16 6.79 -20.41
C TYR A 243 -24.98 8.08 -20.51
N ASP A 244 -25.60 8.36 -21.66
CA ASP A 244 -26.33 9.62 -21.86
C ASP A 244 -27.63 9.64 -21.02
N ALA A 245 -28.33 8.51 -20.92
CA ALA A 245 -29.50 8.37 -20.04
C ALA A 245 -29.13 8.53 -18.57
N LEU A 246 -28.03 7.90 -18.15
CA LEU A 246 -27.53 7.99 -16.78
C LEU A 246 -27.11 9.42 -16.43
N THR A 247 -26.42 10.10 -17.34
CA THR A 247 -26.02 11.50 -17.15
C THR A 247 -27.24 12.41 -16.97
N ARG A 248 -28.29 12.22 -17.79
CA ARG A 248 -29.55 12.98 -17.64
C ARG A 248 -30.27 12.65 -16.33
N ALA A 249 -30.33 11.38 -15.94
CA ALA A 249 -30.95 10.95 -14.69
C ALA A 249 -30.24 11.55 -13.47
N ILE A 250 -28.89 11.55 -13.46
CA ILE A 250 -28.09 12.19 -12.39
C ILE A 250 -28.35 13.69 -12.34
N ALA A 251 -28.44 14.35 -13.49
CA ALA A 251 -28.72 15.78 -13.53
C ALA A 251 -30.12 16.12 -12.97
N ALA A 252 -31.10 15.23 -13.18
CA ALA A 252 -32.48 15.41 -12.73
C ALA A 252 -32.72 15.11 -11.23
N LEU A 253 -31.74 14.54 -10.52
CA LEU A 253 -31.86 14.32 -9.07
C LEU A 253 -31.97 15.65 -8.30
N PRO A 254 -32.71 15.68 -7.18
CA PRO A 254 -32.80 16.87 -6.33
C PRO A 254 -31.45 17.17 -5.64
N PRO A 255 -31.26 18.38 -5.06
CA PRO A 255 -29.98 18.80 -4.48
C PRO A 255 -29.39 17.82 -3.45
N GLU A 256 -30.22 17.17 -2.64
CA GLU A 256 -29.86 16.17 -1.64
C GLU A 256 -29.47 14.79 -2.23
N GLY A 257 -29.58 14.63 -3.55
CA GLY A 257 -29.30 13.38 -4.25
C GLY A 257 -30.51 12.44 -4.33
N GLY A 258 -30.26 11.19 -4.66
CA GLY A 258 -31.31 10.19 -4.78
C GLY A 258 -30.84 8.90 -5.44
N VAL A 259 -31.80 8.01 -5.71
CA VAL A 259 -31.56 6.69 -6.30
C VAL A 259 -31.89 6.73 -7.78
N ILE A 260 -30.97 6.26 -8.62
CA ILE A 260 -31.23 5.95 -10.02
C ILE A 260 -31.39 4.45 -10.15
N ARG A 261 -32.60 4.04 -10.52
CA ARG A 261 -32.98 2.65 -10.67
C ARG A 261 -32.77 2.15 -12.09
N PHE A 262 -31.98 1.10 -12.22
CA PHE A 262 -31.87 0.31 -13.44
C PHE A 262 -32.92 -0.81 -13.42
N ASP A 263 -33.63 -0.96 -14.52
CA ASP A 263 -34.50 -2.13 -14.72
C ASP A 263 -33.66 -3.41 -14.89
N GLU A 264 -34.28 -4.57 -14.76
CA GLU A 264 -33.66 -5.86 -15.08
C GLU A 264 -33.16 -5.89 -16.53
N GLY A 265 -31.97 -6.44 -16.74
CA GLY A 265 -31.34 -6.60 -18.05
C GLY A 265 -29.89 -6.13 -18.09
N ALA A 266 -29.29 -6.27 -19.27
CA ALA A 266 -27.91 -5.87 -19.52
C ALA A 266 -27.85 -4.47 -20.15
N TYR A 267 -26.94 -3.61 -19.68
CA TYR A 267 -26.69 -2.28 -20.24
C TYR A 267 -25.23 -2.19 -20.68
N ARG A 268 -24.98 -1.45 -21.75
CA ARG A 268 -23.63 -1.11 -22.19
C ARG A 268 -23.25 0.25 -21.61
N LEU A 269 -22.04 0.36 -21.08
CA LEU A 269 -21.46 1.61 -20.64
C LEU A 269 -20.18 1.86 -21.42
N GLY A 270 -20.28 2.64 -22.50
CA GLY A 270 -19.15 2.88 -23.41
C GLY A 270 -18.27 4.04 -22.98
N ARG A 271 -18.58 4.71 -21.87
CA ARG A 271 -17.94 5.96 -21.43
C ARG A 271 -17.80 6.03 -19.91
N PHE A 272 -16.78 6.72 -19.45
CA PHE A 272 -16.51 6.93 -18.02
C PHE A 272 -17.54 7.87 -17.39
N VAL A 273 -18.17 7.43 -16.30
CA VAL A 273 -19.14 8.21 -15.54
C VAL A 273 -18.46 8.79 -14.31
N ARG A 274 -18.47 10.11 -14.18
CA ARG A 274 -17.96 10.81 -13.00
C ARG A 274 -19.11 11.47 -12.26
N ILE A 275 -19.31 11.09 -11.01
CA ILE A 275 -20.33 11.61 -10.11
C ILE A 275 -19.63 12.48 -9.06
N THR A 276 -20.01 13.74 -8.98
CA THR A 276 -19.43 14.74 -8.05
C THR A 276 -20.48 15.38 -7.15
N ARG A 277 -21.68 14.78 -7.08
CA ARG A 277 -22.79 15.22 -6.24
C ARG A 277 -23.00 14.22 -5.12
N ASP A 278 -23.23 14.73 -3.91
CA ASP A 278 -23.55 13.92 -2.75
C ASP A 278 -24.89 13.17 -2.95
N GLY A 279 -25.06 12.10 -2.18
CA GLY A 279 -26.34 11.43 -2.04
C GLY A 279 -26.78 10.57 -3.25
N VAL A 280 -25.93 10.39 -4.26
CA VAL A 280 -26.28 9.65 -5.48
C VAL A 280 -26.06 8.16 -5.29
N VAL A 281 -27.10 7.36 -5.51
CA VAL A 281 -27.06 5.90 -5.45
C VAL A 281 -27.48 5.31 -6.79
N LEU A 282 -26.68 4.41 -7.34
CA LEU A 282 -27.02 3.61 -8.53
C LEU A 282 -27.49 2.23 -8.07
N ARG A 283 -28.74 1.86 -8.39
CA ARG A 283 -29.35 0.61 -7.89
C ARG A 283 -29.92 -0.23 -9.03
N GLY A 284 -29.51 -1.50 -9.10
CA GLY A 284 -30.09 -2.47 -10.03
C GLY A 284 -31.28 -3.23 -9.45
N ALA A 285 -31.78 -4.19 -10.22
CA ALA A 285 -32.87 -5.08 -9.83
C ALA A 285 -32.38 -6.32 -9.05
N GLY A 286 -31.07 -6.44 -8.79
CA GLY A 286 -30.41 -7.57 -8.16
C GLY A 286 -29.11 -7.92 -8.88
N ARG A 287 -28.09 -8.41 -8.15
CA ARG A 287 -26.75 -8.68 -8.71
C ARG A 287 -26.73 -9.59 -9.95
N SER A 288 -27.66 -10.54 -10.02
CA SER A 288 -27.82 -11.48 -11.14
C SER A 288 -28.82 -11.01 -12.21
N ARG A 289 -29.52 -9.90 -11.98
CA ARG A 289 -30.62 -9.40 -12.84
C ARG A 289 -30.25 -8.15 -13.61
N THR A 290 -29.44 -7.27 -13.05
CA THR A 290 -28.91 -6.09 -13.75
C THR A 290 -27.42 -6.27 -13.99
N ARG A 291 -26.98 -6.18 -15.25
CA ARG A 291 -25.56 -6.27 -15.64
C ARG A 291 -25.13 -5.01 -16.39
N ILE A 292 -24.01 -4.41 -15.98
CA ILE A 292 -23.37 -3.30 -16.68
C ILE A 292 -22.11 -3.84 -17.36
N LEU A 293 -22.10 -3.84 -18.69
CA LEU A 293 -20.91 -4.15 -19.47
C LEU A 293 -20.17 -2.84 -19.77
N PHE A 294 -19.03 -2.62 -19.12
CA PHE A 294 -18.13 -1.52 -19.46
C PHE A 294 -17.28 -1.92 -20.68
N ASP A 295 -17.62 -1.36 -21.83
CA ASP A 295 -17.10 -1.76 -23.14
C ASP A 295 -16.36 -0.65 -23.89
N TYR A 296 -15.89 0.37 -23.17
CA TYR A 296 -15.00 1.39 -23.75
C TYR A 296 -13.81 0.74 -24.45
N ASP A 297 -13.53 1.17 -25.69
CA ASP A 297 -12.36 0.79 -26.49
C ASP A 297 -11.77 2.03 -27.16
N ALA A 298 -10.46 2.01 -27.42
CA ALA A 298 -9.76 3.10 -28.09
C ALA A 298 -9.95 3.09 -29.63
N GLY A 299 -11.03 2.47 -30.12
CA GLY A 299 -11.37 2.34 -31.53
C GLY A 299 -10.46 1.39 -32.32
N GLU A 300 -10.73 1.28 -33.62
CA GLU A 300 -10.00 0.37 -34.54
C GLU A 300 -8.50 0.65 -34.57
N ASN A 301 -8.11 1.93 -34.50
CA ASN A 301 -6.71 2.36 -34.47
C ASN A 301 -6.05 2.13 -33.11
N GLY A 302 -6.78 1.69 -32.07
CA GLY A 302 -6.22 1.43 -30.74
C GLY A 302 -5.63 2.65 -30.03
N VAL A 303 -6.02 3.86 -30.45
CA VAL A 303 -5.66 5.16 -29.86
C VAL A 303 -6.86 6.10 -30.00
N ASP A 304 -7.23 6.77 -28.91
CA ASP A 304 -8.39 7.66 -28.84
C ASP A 304 -8.04 9.02 -28.22
N LEU A 305 -8.36 10.09 -28.96
CA LEU A 305 -8.41 11.47 -28.47
C LEU A 305 -9.78 11.70 -27.83
N TYR A 306 -9.94 11.14 -26.62
CA TYR A 306 -11.24 10.96 -25.97
C TYR A 306 -12.06 12.25 -25.92
N ARG A 307 -13.16 12.26 -26.69
CA ARG A 307 -14.13 13.36 -26.78
C ARG A 307 -13.57 14.70 -27.27
N VAL A 308 -12.39 14.72 -27.89
CA VAL A 308 -11.79 15.95 -28.42
C VAL A 308 -12.50 16.42 -29.69
N ALA A 309 -12.93 15.50 -30.55
CA ALA A 309 -13.53 15.83 -31.84
C ALA A 309 -14.76 16.76 -31.68
N GLY A 310 -14.73 17.91 -32.35
CA GLY A 310 -15.80 18.91 -32.34
C GLY A 310 -15.92 19.74 -31.06
N SER A 311 -15.05 19.55 -30.08
CA SER A 311 -15.10 20.28 -28.81
C SER A 311 -14.59 21.73 -28.93
N ARG A 312 -15.06 22.61 -28.03
CA ARG A 312 -14.49 23.95 -27.79
C ARG A 312 -13.63 23.88 -26.54
N LEU A 313 -12.32 24.06 -26.66
CA LEU A 313 -11.35 23.85 -25.58
C LEU A 313 -10.74 25.19 -25.15
N LYS A 314 -10.53 25.37 -23.85
CA LYS A 314 -9.83 26.55 -23.33
C LYS A 314 -8.31 26.37 -23.45
N PRO A 315 -7.54 27.43 -23.77
CA PRO A 315 -6.09 27.42 -23.55
C PRO A 315 -5.75 27.10 -22.10
N GLY A 316 -4.68 26.34 -21.85
CA GLY A 316 -4.33 25.88 -20.50
C GLY A 316 -5.26 24.81 -19.91
N GLY A 317 -6.33 24.43 -20.61
CA GLY A 317 -7.24 23.34 -20.25
C GLY A 317 -6.60 21.97 -20.43
N HIS A 318 -7.35 20.90 -20.16
CA HIS A 318 -6.86 19.53 -20.29
C HIS A 318 -7.64 18.72 -21.33
N ILE A 319 -6.95 17.78 -21.98
CA ILE A 319 -7.54 16.71 -22.78
C ILE A 319 -7.00 15.34 -22.34
N HIS A 320 -7.71 14.27 -22.71
CA HIS A 320 -7.33 12.89 -22.37
C HIS A 320 -7.03 12.08 -23.63
N ILE A 321 -6.04 11.21 -23.54
CA ILE A 321 -5.62 10.30 -24.61
C ILE A 321 -5.58 8.89 -24.04
N TYR A 322 -6.14 7.94 -24.77
CA TYR A 322 -6.19 6.53 -24.41
C TYR A 322 -5.54 5.72 -25.53
N ALA A 323 -4.83 4.66 -25.17
CA ALA A 323 -4.27 3.68 -26.10
C ALA A 323 -4.53 2.27 -25.58
N ARG A 324 -4.51 1.25 -26.44
CA ARG A 324 -4.55 -0.13 -25.94
C ARG A 324 -3.26 -0.43 -25.17
N PRO A 325 -3.33 -1.05 -23.98
CA PRO A 325 -2.14 -1.17 -23.12
C PRO A 325 -1.14 -2.25 -23.52
N GLU A 326 -1.59 -3.30 -24.21
CA GLU A 326 -0.74 -4.43 -24.57
C GLU A 326 0.38 -3.98 -25.51
N GLY A 327 1.63 -4.20 -25.09
CA GLY A 327 2.81 -3.79 -25.86
C GLY A 327 3.07 -2.27 -25.95
N LEU A 328 2.23 -1.42 -25.34
CA LEU A 328 2.39 0.03 -25.37
C LEU A 328 3.74 0.43 -24.74
N ARG A 329 4.47 1.35 -25.37
CA ARG A 329 5.74 1.90 -24.89
C ARG A 329 5.67 3.41 -24.65
N GLU A 330 5.06 4.15 -25.58
CA GLU A 330 5.01 5.61 -25.55
C GLU A 330 3.66 6.13 -26.06
N ILE A 331 3.21 7.27 -25.54
CA ILE A 331 2.13 8.09 -26.11
C ILE A 331 2.66 9.50 -26.35
N ARG A 332 2.47 10.02 -27.57
CA ARG A 332 2.77 11.41 -27.97
C ARG A 332 1.48 12.12 -28.35
N LEU A 333 1.41 13.40 -28.02
CA LEU A 333 0.36 14.32 -28.44
C LEU A 333 1.00 15.52 -29.15
N THR A 334 0.50 15.84 -30.34
CA THR A 334 0.82 17.08 -31.04
C THR A 334 -0.45 17.91 -31.29
N ALA A 335 -0.29 19.23 -31.36
CA ALA A 335 -1.29 20.15 -31.92
C ALA A 335 -0.65 20.95 -33.04
N ASN A 336 -1.30 20.97 -34.21
CA ASN A 336 -0.80 21.65 -35.41
C ASN A 336 0.67 21.30 -35.72
N GLY A 337 1.06 20.03 -35.49
CA GLY A 337 2.43 19.54 -35.70
C GLY A 337 3.41 19.76 -34.54
N ARG A 338 3.11 20.65 -33.58
CA ARG A 338 3.95 20.89 -32.39
C ARG A 338 3.66 19.85 -31.30
N GLU A 339 4.69 19.17 -30.79
CA GLU A 339 4.55 18.27 -29.63
C GLU A 339 4.14 19.05 -28.37
N ILE A 340 3.04 18.62 -27.75
CA ILE A 340 2.51 19.16 -26.49
C ILE A 340 2.93 18.28 -25.33
N ARG A 341 2.82 16.96 -25.49
CA ARG A 341 3.02 16.00 -24.41
C ARG A 341 3.59 14.70 -24.92
N ARG A 342 4.51 14.14 -24.14
CA ARG A 342 5.04 12.79 -24.30
C ARG A 342 4.98 12.04 -22.98
N TYR A 343 4.61 10.77 -23.07
CA TYR A 343 4.59 9.84 -21.95
C TYR A 343 5.28 8.54 -22.36
N ARG A 344 6.20 8.06 -21.54
CA ARG A 344 6.85 6.76 -21.69
C ARG A 344 6.45 5.88 -20.52
N ARG A 345 6.05 4.64 -20.79
CA ARG A 345 5.78 3.68 -19.71
C ARG A 345 7.05 3.37 -18.93
N SER A 346 6.89 3.25 -17.63
CA SER A 346 7.91 2.79 -16.69
C SER A 346 7.46 1.49 -16.03
N MET A 347 8.34 0.86 -15.25
CA MET A 347 7.97 -0.33 -14.47
C MET A 347 6.79 -0.09 -13.53
N HIS A 348 6.71 1.09 -12.90
CA HIS A 348 5.63 1.39 -11.95
C HIS A 348 4.36 1.90 -12.62
N SER A 349 4.38 2.08 -13.94
CA SER A 349 3.21 2.45 -14.71
C SER A 349 2.14 1.35 -14.74
N GLY A 350 2.45 0.13 -14.29
CA GLY A 350 1.51 -0.99 -14.34
C GLY A 350 1.00 -1.18 -15.77
N ASN A 351 -0.33 -1.21 -15.95
CA ASN A 351 -0.95 -1.26 -17.27
C ASN A 351 -1.44 0.10 -17.79
N GLU A 352 -0.89 1.20 -17.26
CA GLU A 352 -1.26 2.55 -17.65
C GLU A 352 -1.11 2.79 -19.15
N SER A 353 -2.21 3.26 -19.71
CA SER A 353 -2.42 3.44 -21.15
C SER A 353 -3.33 4.64 -21.42
N LEU A 354 -3.32 5.57 -20.47
CA LEU A 354 -4.13 6.78 -20.47
C LEU A 354 -3.29 7.94 -19.96
N ILE A 355 -3.26 9.04 -20.69
CA ILE A 355 -2.58 10.27 -20.28
C ILE A 355 -3.55 11.46 -20.26
N THR A 356 -3.34 12.35 -19.30
CA THR A 356 -3.93 13.69 -19.30
C THR A 356 -2.88 14.69 -19.79
N ALA A 357 -3.24 15.48 -20.79
CA ALA A 357 -2.36 16.52 -21.34
C ALA A 357 -2.97 17.89 -21.05
N GLN A 358 -2.18 18.76 -20.39
CA GLN A 358 -2.52 20.17 -20.30
C GLN A 358 -2.15 20.86 -21.61
N LEU A 359 -3.09 21.57 -22.19
CA LEU A 359 -2.93 22.33 -23.41
C LEU A 359 -2.05 23.57 -23.15
N PRO A 360 -1.16 23.96 -24.08
CA PRO A 360 -0.41 25.19 -23.94
C PRO A 360 -1.34 26.41 -23.82
N GLY A 361 -0.98 27.37 -22.97
CA GLY A 361 -1.75 28.60 -22.78
C GLY A 361 -1.65 29.56 -23.97
N ASP A 362 -0.62 29.39 -24.81
CA ASP A 362 -0.32 30.17 -26.01
C ASP A 362 -0.98 29.61 -27.28
N LEU A 363 -1.84 28.59 -27.20
CA LEU A 363 -2.58 28.12 -28.38
C LEU A 363 -3.44 29.25 -28.98
N PRO A 364 -3.37 29.47 -30.30
CA PRO A 364 -4.15 30.52 -30.97
C PRO A 364 -5.65 30.18 -30.92
N GLU A 365 -6.48 31.22 -30.83
CA GLU A 365 -7.94 31.11 -30.96
C GLU A 365 -8.28 30.52 -32.33
N GLY A 366 -9.26 29.61 -32.39
CA GLY A 366 -9.73 29.02 -33.64
C GLY A 366 -9.40 27.53 -33.80
N PRO A 367 -9.52 26.98 -35.02
CA PRO A 367 -9.38 25.56 -35.27
C PRO A 367 -7.98 25.02 -34.93
N VAL A 368 -7.93 23.89 -34.24
CA VAL A 368 -6.70 23.15 -33.94
C VAL A 368 -6.89 21.69 -34.29
N ARG A 369 -5.88 21.10 -34.94
CA ARG A 369 -5.82 19.67 -35.20
C ARG A 369 -4.89 19.00 -34.19
N PHE A 370 -5.44 18.10 -33.40
CA PHE A 370 -4.70 17.25 -32.48
C PHE A 370 -4.36 15.93 -33.15
N ARG A 371 -3.16 15.42 -32.91
CA ARG A 371 -2.74 14.06 -33.31
C ARG A 371 -2.14 13.35 -32.11
N ALA A 372 -2.73 12.22 -31.74
CA ALA A 372 -2.17 11.30 -30.76
C ALA A 372 -1.47 10.15 -31.48
N VAL A 373 -0.28 9.77 -31.02
CA VAL A 373 0.48 8.63 -31.54
C VAL A 373 0.85 7.73 -30.38
N ALA A 374 0.42 6.46 -30.42
CA ALA A 374 0.88 5.41 -29.51
C ALA A 374 1.95 4.57 -30.21
N VAL A 375 3.08 4.41 -29.55
CA VAL A 375 4.22 3.61 -30.02
C VAL A 375 4.20 2.28 -29.29
N TYR A 376 4.18 1.19 -30.06
CA TYR A 376 4.30 -0.18 -29.60
C TYR A 376 5.67 -0.73 -30.01
N GLU A 377 5.93 -2.01 -29.76
CA GLU A 377 7.21 -2.64 -30.07
C GLU A 377 7.57 -2.61 -31.56
N ASN A 378 6.61 -2.94 -32.43
CA ASN A 378 6.83 -3.12 -33.87
C ASN A 378 5.96 -2.21 -34.74
N GLU A 379 5.18 -1.32 -34.13
CA GLU A 379 4.23 -0.47 -34.86
C GLU A 379 3.98 0.86 -34.14
N GLU A 380 3.53 1.84 -34.90
CA GLU A 380 2.92 3.06 -34.37
C GLU A 380 1.47 3.11 -34.82
N ARG A 381 0.59 3.54 -33.91
CA ARG A 381 -0.81 3.79 -34.20
C ARG A 381 -1.14 5.24 -33.88
N SER A 382 -2.05 5.85 -34.65
CA SER A 382 -2.40 7.25 -34.43
C SER A 382 -3.87 7.55 -34.62
N ALA A 383 -4.34 8.60 -33.95
CA ALA A 383 -5.65 9.18 -34.13
C ALA A 383 -5.54 10.70 -34.25
N GLU A 384 -6.43 11.29 -35.06
CA GLU A 384 -6.53 12.74 -35.23
C GLU A 384 -7.92 13.22 -34.84
N ALA A 385 -8.00 14.40 -34.24
CA ALA A 385 -9.26 15.06 -33.93
C ALA A 385 -9.14 16.57 -34.14
N ALA A 386 -10.16 17.16 -34.74
CA ALA A 386 -10.30 18.61 -34.85
C ALA A 386 -11.11 19.15 -33.66
N ALA A 387 -10.65 20.26 -33.09
CA ALA A 387 -11.35 21.02 -32.06
C ALA A 387 -11.17 22.52 -32.32
N VAL A 388 -11.85 23.36 -31.55
CA VAL A 388 -11.70 24.83 -31.60
C VAL A 388 -11.18 25.32 -30.27
N ILE A 389 -10.10 26.09 -30.29
CA ILE A 389 -9.64 26.83 -29.11
C ILE A 389 -10.51 28.08 -28.96
N ASP A 390 -11.21 28.17 -27.83
CA ASP A 390 -12.11 29.27 -27.49
C ASP A 390 -11.75 29.77 -26.09
N ARG A 391 -11.16 30.97 -25.98
CA ARG A 391 -10.77 31.54 -24.68
C ARG A 391 -11.95 31.85 -23.78
N LYS A 392 -13.10 32.19 -24.36
CA LYS A 392 -14.26 32.71 -23.62
C LYS A 392 -15.19 31.58 -23.17
N ASN A 393 -15.46 30.62 -24.04
CA ASN A 393 -16.45 29.57 -23.84
C ASN A 393 -15.85 28.16 -23.88
N GLY A 394 -14.53 28.04 -24.00
CA GLY A 394 -13.85 26.76 -24.03
C GLY A 394 -13.99 25.99 -22.72
N ILE A 395 -14.20 24.69 -22.82
CA ILE A 395 -14.20 23.78 -21.68
C ILE A 395 -12.79 23.23 -21.42
N SER A 396 -12.61 22.64 -20.25
CA SER A 396 -11.46 21.80 -19.93
C SER A 396 -11.98 20.46 -19.48
N PHE A 397 -11.38 19.37 -19.97
CA PHE A 397 -11.60 18.09 -19.33
C PHE A 397 -11.00 18.11 -17.92
N PRO A 398 -11.40 17.17 -17.05
CA PRO A 398 -10.81 17.08 -15.73
C PRO A 398 -9.29 16.97 -15.77
N ALA A 399 -8.60 17.70 -14.89
CA ALA A 399 -7.13 17.69 -14.79
C ALA A 399 -6.56 16.31 -14.42
N ARG A 400 -7.37 15.46 -13.80
CA ARG A 400 -7.08 14.05 -13.58
C ARG A 400 -8.01 13.19 -14.43
N ARG A 401 -7.44 12.22 -15.13
CA ARG A 401 -8.17 11.17 -15.83
C ARG A 401 -9.16 10.45 -14.89
N PRO A 402 -10.30 9.94 -15.42
CA PRO A 402 -11.14 9.03 -14.64
C PRO A 402 -10.32 7.79 -14.27
N SER A 403 -10.13 7.55 -12.98
CA SER A 403 -9.50 6.34 -12.45
C SER A 403 -10.48 5.16 -12.43
N GLY A 404 -11.79 5.40 -12.58
CA GLY A 404 -12.81 4.37 -12.62
C GLY A 404 -13.88 4.55 -13.70
N ALA A 405 -14.51 3.44 -14.10
CA ALA A 405 -15.61 3.41 -15.05
C ALA A 405 -16.85 4.12 -14.49
N ILE A 406 -17.18 3.86 -13.23
CA ILE A 406 -18.08 4.67 -12.41
C ILE A 406 -17.25 5.23 -11.26
N LEU A 407 -17.05 6.54 -11.25
CA LEU A 407 -16.20 7.23 -10.28
C LEU A 407 -17.01 8.24 -9.47
N PHE A 408 -17.20 7.96 -8.19
CA PHE A 408 -17.67 8.92 -7.19
C PHE A 408 -16.47 9.71 -6.69
N HIS A 409 -16.44 11.01 -6.96
CA HIS A 409 -15.23 11.82 -6.76
C HIS A 409 -15.53 13.14 -6.04
N GLY A 410 -15.01 13.26 -4.82
CA GLY A 410 -14.90 14.55 -4.12
C GLY A 410 -13.91 15.49 -4.81
N ALA A 411 -14.00 16.78 -4.53
CA ALA A 411 -13.12 17.77 -5.14
C ALA A 411 -11.72 17.80 -4.49
N GLU A 412 -10.76 18.40 -5.20
CA GLU A 412 -9.44 18.68 -4.63
C GLU A 412 -9.56 19.63 -3.42
N PRO A 413 -8.59 19.59 -2.48
CA PRO A 413 -8.54 20.53 -1.36
C PRO A 413 -8.58 21.98 -1.82
N ASP A 414 -9.28 22.83 -1.07
CA ASP A 414 -9.47 24.26 -1.41
C ASP A 414 -8.86 25.23 -0.38
N ALA A 415 -8.25 24.70 0.67
CA ALA A 415 -7.59 25.47 1.72
C ALA A 415 -6.11 25.07 1.81
N ALA A 416 -5.25 26.02 2.16
CA ALA A 416 -3.86 25.72 2.47
C ALA A 416 -3.75 24.89 3.77
N PRO A 417 -2.75 23.99 3.91
CA PRO A 417 -2.47 23.33 5.17
C PRO A 417 -2.08 24.36 6.26
N ILE A 418 -2.56 24.15 7.48
CA ILE A 418 -2.28 24.98 8.66
C ILE A 418 -1.47 24.14 9.65
N ARG A 419 -0.36 24.68 10.15
CA ARG A 419 0.51 23.96 11.09
C ARG A 419 -0.11 23.80 12.47
N LEU A 420 0.26 22.71 13.13
CA LEU A 420 -0.04 22.51 14.55
C LEU A 420 0.88 23.36 15.43
N ALA A 421 0.32 23.97 16.48
CA ALA A 421 1.09 24.66 17.53
C ALA A 421 1.57 23.72 18.64
N LYS A 422 0.94 22.56 18.79
CA LYS A 422 1.27 21.52 19.77
C LYS A 422 1.20 20.15 19.11
N ASP A 423 1.97 19.19 19.62
CA ASP A 423 1.89 17.80 19.15
C ASP A 423 0.46 17.28 19.32
N GLY A 424 -0.11 16.69 18.25
CA GLY A 424 -1.31 15.87 18.39
C GLY A 424 -0.90 14.49 18.90
N LYS A 425 -1.33 14.10 20.10
CA LYS A 425 -0.99 12.81 20.69
C LYS A 425 -2.05 11.77 20.36
N ARG A 426 -1.62 10.51 20.23
CA ARG A 426 -2.53 9.38 20.14
C ARG A 426 -3.58 9.45 21.27
N GLY A 427 -4.84 9.29 20.91
CA GLY A 427 -5.98 9.40 21.81
C GLY A 427 -6.63 10.77 21.86
N ASP A 428 -5.94 11.84 21.43
CA ASP A 428 -6.50 13.19 21.42
C ASP A 428 -7.67 13.28 20.45
N ARG A 429 -8.68 14.08 20.84
CA ARG A 429 -9.84 14.44 20.00
C ARG A 429 -9.86 15.93 19.64
N ARG A 430 -8.74 16.60 19.89
CA ARG A 430 -8.53 18.03 19.69
C ARG A 430 -7.08 18.26 19.28
N VAL A 431 -6.86 19.21 18.38
CA VAL A 431 -5.51 19.75 18.08
C VAL A 431 -5.53 21.28 18.16
N THR A 432 -4.40 21.87 18.51
CA THR A 432 -4.20 23.33 18.53
C THR A 432 -3.39 23.75 17.30
N LEU A 433 -3.89 24.73 16.54
CA LEU A 433 -3.25 25.28 15.34
C LEU A 433 -2.39 26.51 15.66
N GLU A 434 -1.41 26.84 14.80
CA GLU A 434 -0.56 28.04 14.96
C GLU A 434 -1.32 29.37 14.85
N GLN A 435 -2.50 29.35 14.23
CA GLN A 435 -3.31 30.54 14.01
C GLN A 435 -4.78 30.27 14.32
N SER A 436 -5.46 31.26 14.90
CA SER A 436 -6.92 31.31 15.00
C SER A 436 -7.55 31.89 13.73
N GLY A 437 -8.88 31.84 13.60
CA GLY A 437 -9.57 32.47 12.47
C GLY A 437 -9.30 31.78 11.13
N HIS A 438 -8.89 30.52 11.17
CA HIS A 438 -8.52 29.69 10.02
C HIS A 438 -9.71 29.29 9.12
N GLY A 439 -10.95 29.59 9.51
CA GLY A 439 -12.15 29.38 8.70
C GLY A 439 -12.66 27.93 8.63
N LEU A 440 -12.13 27.01 9.46
CA LEU A 440 -12.69 25.67 9.62
C LEU A 440 -13.98 25.71 10.44
N ARG A 441 -14.90 24.77 10.20
CA ARG A 441 -16.21 24.71 10.85
C ARG A 441 -16.63 23.28 11.16
N ALA A 442 -17.52 23.11 12.13
CA ALA A 442 -18.14 21.82 12.42
C ALA A 442 -18.82 21.22 11.17
N GLY A 443 -18.73 19.91 11.02
CA GLY A 443 -19.22 19.14 9.86
C GLY A 443 -18.27 19.14 8.66
N GLU A 444 -17.16 19.88 8.67
CA GLU A 444 -16.13 19.78 7.62
C GLU A 444 -15.24 18.55 7.84
N ILE A 445 -14.77 17.93 6.75
CA ILE A 445 -13.73 16.92 6.81
C ILE A 445 -12.37 17.60 6.76
N ILE A 446 -11.48 17.20 7.66
CA ILE A 446 -10.08 17.62 7.67
C ILE A 446 -9.17 16.41 7.50
N ALA A 447 -8.02 16.63 6.87
CA ALA A 447 -6.88 15.73 6.94
C ALA A 447 -5.86 16.29 7.94
N ILE A 448 -5.44 15.45 8.87
CA ILE A 448 -4.34 15.70 9.80
C ILE A 448 -3.15 14.92 9.26
N HIS A 449 -2.06 15.61 8.94
CA HIS A 449 -0.93 15.04 8.21
C HIS A 449 0.41 15.39 8.85
N ALA A 450 1.30 14.40 8.98
CA ALA A 450 2.70 14.59 9.33
C ALA A 450 3.62 14.14 8.17
N PRO A 451 4.45 15.04 7.61
CA PRO A 451 5.38 14.71 6.52
C PRO A 451 6.37 13.59 6.87
N ALA A 452 6.82 12.83 5.87
CA ALA A 452 7.90 11.86 6.04
C ALA A 452 9.27 12.55 6.07
N THR A 453 9.55 13.33 7.11
CA THR A 453 10.82 14.06 7.31
C THR A 453 12.00 13.09 7.40
N GLU A 454 13.23 13.57 7.16
CA GLU A 454 14.42 12.74 7.36
C GLU A 454 14.54 12.20 8.79
N ARG A 455 14.12 12.98 9.78
CA ARG A 455 14.07 12.55 11.18
C ARG A 455 13.19 11.32 11.34
N TRP A 456 11.97 11.37 10.77
CA TRP A 456 11.03 10.26 10.81
C TRP A 456 11.52 9.05 10.00
N GLN A 457 12.05 9.27 8.79
CA GLN A 457 12.63 8.20 7.96
C GLN A 457 13.78 7.47 8.68
N ARG A 458 14.66 8.21 9.38
CA ARG A 458 15.72 7.60 10.20
C ARG A 458 15.15 6.80 11.37
N LEU A 459 14.14 7.34 12.07
CA LEU A 459 13.49 6.67 13.19
C LEU A 459 12.85 5.35 12.76
N THR A 460 12.14 5.33 11.63
CA THR A 460 11.44 4.15 11.12
C THR A 460 12.27 3.30 10.16
N ARG A 461 13.53 3.68 9.94
CA ARG A 461 14.46 3.06 8.97
C ARG A 461 13.85 2.97 7.56
N ASN A 462 12.89 3.84 7.23
CA ASN A 462 12.13 3.78 5.99
C ASN A 462 13.00 4.21 4.80
N ALA A 463 13.23 3.29 3.88
CA ALA A 463 13.93 3.51 2.63
C ALA A 463 13.06 4.21 1.59
N CYS A 464 11.74 4.08 1.69
CA CYS A 464 10.81 4.65 0.72
C CYS A 464 10.62 6.15 0.95
N ASN A 465 10.86 6.91 -0.10
CA ASN A 465 10.93 8.37 -0.12
C ASN A 465 9.67 9.04 -0.69
N TRP A 466 8.61 8.26 -0.96
CA TRP A 466 7.36 8.76 -1.53
C TRP A 466 6.15 8.12 -0.86
N GLY A 467 4.97 8.65 -1.19
CA GLY A 467 3.70 8.20 -0.65
C GLY A 467 3.32 8.86 0.67
N LEU A 468 2.29 8.32 1.31
CA LEU A 468 1.65 8.90 2.48
C LEU A 468 1.69 7.90 3.66
N TYR A 469 2.31 8.31 4.77
CA TYR A 469 2.56 7.44 5.92
C TYR A 469 1.75 7.83 7.15
N ARG A 470 1.75 9.12 7.49
CA ARG A 470 1.03 9.65 8.65
C ARG A 470 0.00 10.65 8.17
N ASN A 471 -1.21 10.15 7.99
CA ASN A 471 -2.37 10.93 7.61
C ASN A 471 -3.60 10.32 8.28
N TYR A 472 -4.57 11.16 8.64
CA TYR A 472 -5.83 10.72 9.21
C TYR A 472 -6.94 11.68 8.75
N LEU A 473 -8.11 11.13 8.40
CA LEU A 473 -9.31 11.92 8.12
C LEU A 473 -10.23 11.95 9.33
N ALA A 474 -10.69 13.14 9.70
CA ALA A 474 -11.62 13.33 10.80
C ALA A 474 -12.69 14.37 10.44
N GLU A 475 -13.87 14.26 11.06
CA GLU A 475 -14.94 15.25 10.94
C GLU A 475 -14.82 16.25 12.10
N VAL A 476 -14.78 17.54 11.79
CA VAL A 476 -14.72 18.60 12.79
C VAL A 476 -16.04 18.63 13.56
N THR A 477 -15.96 18.60 14.88
CA THR A 477 -17.12 18.68 15.78
C THR A 477 -17.23 20.03 16.48
N GLY A 478 -16.11 20.74 16.65
CA GLY A 478 -16.07 22.05 17.29
C GLY A 478 -14.81 22.82 16.92
N VAL A 479 -14.90 24.15 16.99
CA VAL A 479 -13.76 25.07 16.80
C VAL A 479 -13.83 26.16 17.86
N GLU A 480 -12.74 26.33 18.62
CA GLU A 480 -12.60 27.35 19.65
C GLU A 480 -11.25 28.07 19.48
N GLY A 481 -11.28 29.26 18.88
CA GLY A 481 -10.06 30.03 18.61
C GLY A 481 -9.13 29.32 17.63
N ALA A 482 -8.06 28.71 18.14
CA ALA A 482 -7.10 27.91 17.38
C ALA A 482 -7.25 26.39 17.62
N ASP A 483 -8.12 25.99 18.55
CA ASP A 483 -8.39 24.58 18.83
C ASP A 483 -9.47 24.04 17.89
N VAL A 484 -9.22 22.85 17.35
CA VAL A 484 -10.14 22.12 16.47
C VAL A 484 -10.42 20.76 17.09
N GLU A 485 -11.69 20.50 17.42
CA GLU A 485 -12.17 19.23 17.94
C GLU A 485 -12.75 18.36 16.83
N PHE A 486 -12.67 17.04 16.99
CA PHE A 486 -13.10 16.10 15.96
C PHE A 486 -13.66 14.78 16.52
N ASP A 487 -14.39 14.08 15.65
CA ASP A 487 -15.22 12.93 15.98
C ASP A 487 -14.43 11.72 16.48
N MET A 488 -13.29 11.40 15.87
CA MET A 488 -12.47 10.21 16.18
C MET A 488 -11.16 10.57 16.89
N PRO A 489 -10.71 9.80 17.89
CA PRO A 489 -9.39 10.03 18.48
C PRO A 489 -8.27 9.77 17.47
N LEU A 490 -7.15 10.50 17.60
CA LEU A 490 -5.95 10.23 16.82
C LEU A 490 -5.43 8.81 17.11
N ARG A 491 -5.16 8.05 16.05
CA ARG A 491 -4.64 6.67 16.15
C ARG A 491 -3.12 6.60 16.37
N ILE A 492 -2.42 7.67 15.99
CA ILE A 492 -0.97 7.85 16.09
C ILE A 492 -0.64 9.31 16.42
N ASP A 493 0.61 9.55 16.79
CA ASP A 493 1.12 10.91 17.05
C ASP A 493 1.37 11.72 15.76
N PHE A 494 1.11 13.03 15.86
CA PHE A 494 1.37 14.07 14.85
C PHE A 494 2.30 15.15 15.44
N PRO A 495 3.63 14.97 15.36
CA PRO A 495 4.59 15.87 16.01
C PRO A 495 4.75 17.22 15.29
N VAL A 496 4.85 18.32 16.04
CA VAL A 496 5.14 19.66 15.49
C VAL A 496 6.52 19.70 14.83
N ILE A 497 7.50 18.98 15.40
CA ILE A 497 8.88 18.92 14.86
C ILE A 497 8.94 18.37 13.43
N ASP A 498 7.93 17.61 12.99
CA ASP A 498 7.86 17.11 11.61
C ASP A 498 7.08 18.05 10.67
N GLY A 499 6.57 19.17 11.19
CA GLY A 499 5.73 20.10 10.44
C GLY A 499 4.32 19.57 10.22
N SER A 500 3.73 18.94 11.24
CA SER A 500 2.35 18.42 11.15
C SER A 500 1.34 19.53 10.86
N THR A 501 0.32 19.20 10.05
CA THR A 501 -0.68 20.15 9.56
C THR A 501 -2.10 19.61 9.60
N VAL A 502 -3.06 20.53 9.56
CA VAL A 502 -4.48 20.29 9.29
C VAL A 502 -4.85 20.96 7.97
N GLN A 503 -5.59 20.26 7.11
CA GLN A 503 -6.09 20.82 5.85
C GLN A 503 -7.51 20.36 5.57
N ARG A 504 -8.40 21.29 5.21
CA ARG A 504 -9.77 20.95 4.80
C ARG A 504 -9.77 20.05 3.56
N ARG A 505 -10.75 19.14 3.50
CA ARG A 505 -10.97 18.19 2.41
C ARG A 505 -12.40 18.33 1.88
N LYS A 506 -12.54 18.33 0.55
CA LYS A 506 -13.85 18.37 -0.13
C LYS A 506 -14.26 16.97 -0.55
N MET A 507 -14.94 16.28 0.35
CA MET A 507 -15.28 14.88 0.16
C MET A 507 -16.69 14.74 -0.42
N ILE A 508 -16.88 13.80 -1.36
CA ILE A 508 -18.22 13.36 -1.78
C ILE A 508 -18.83 12.49 -0.69
N ARG A 509 -20.13 12.62 -0.44
CA ARG A 509 -20.80 11.98 0.69
C ARG A 509 -22.01 11.15 0.32
N GLY A 510 -22.21 10.04 1.04
CA GLY A 510 -23.48 9.34 1.06
C GLY A 510 -23.89 8.73 -0.29
N CYS A 511 -22.93 8.32 -1.10
CA CYS A 511 -23.14 7.77 -2.44
C CYS A 511 -22.95 6.24 -2.47
N GLY A 512 -23.58 5.56 -3.42
CA GLY A 512 -23.39 4.11 -3.50
C GLY A 512 -23.76 3.42 -4.80
N VAL A 513 -23.38 2.15 -4.90
CA VAL A 513 -23.74 1.22 -5.97
C VAL A 513 -24.30 -0.04 -5.36
N GLU A 514 -25.47 -0.48 -5.84
CA GLU A 514 -26.22 -1.57 -5.24
C GLU A 514 -26.83 -2.50 -6.28
N ASP A 515 -26.95 -3.79 -5.92
CA ASP A 515 -27.83 -4.75 -6.57
C ASP A 515 -27.61 -4.91 -8.09
N MET A 516 -26.34 -5.01 -8.52
CA MET A 516 -25.98 -5.20 -9.92
C MET A 516 -24.65 -5.94 -10.09
N SER A 517 -24.39 -6.41 -11.29
CA SER A 517 -23.06 -6.87 -11.71
C SER A 517 -22.42 -5.89 -12.69
N LEU A 518 -21.10 -5.77 -12.64
CA LEU A 518 -20.31 -5.01 -13.60
C LEU A 518 -19.24 -5.91 -14.21
N GLU A 519 -18.95 -5.70 -15.49
CA GLU A 519 -17.91 -6.44 -16.18
C GLU A 519 -17.11 -5.54 -17.12
N MET A 520 -15.79 -5.73 -17.13
CA MET A 520 -14.91 -5.04 -18.06
C MET A 520 -14.68 -5.90 -19.30
N LYS A 521 -14.99 -5.36 -20.48
CA LYS A 521 -14.77 -6.07 -21.75
C LYS A 521 -13.31 -6.02 -22.23
N ASN A 522 -12.69 -4.85 -22.11
CA ASN A 522 -11.38 -4.58 -22.71
C ASN A 522 -10.34 -4.31 -21.61
N ASN A 523 -9.10 -4.73 -21.82
CA ASN A 523 -8.02 -4.49 -20.87
C ASN A 523 -7.63 -3.00 -20.88
N PHE A 524 -8.15 -2.20 -19.96
CA PHE A 524 -7.65 -0.86 -19.66
C PHE A 524 -7.40 -0.74 -18.16
N TRP A 525 -6.41 0.05 -17.76
CA TRP A 525 -6.02 0.15 -16.34
C TRP A 525 -6.93 1.10 -15.55
N VAL A 526 -8.14 0.61 -15.30
CA VAL A 526 -9.29 1.34 -14.76
C VAL A 526 -9.96 0.51 -13.66
N THR A 527 -10.39 1.17 -12.60
CA THR A 527 -11.22 0.58 -11.54
C THR A 527 -12.69 0.51 -11.99
N LEU A 528 -13.47 -0.53 -11.74
CA LEU A 528 -14.88 -0.49 -12.19
C LEU A 528 -15.73 0.48 -11.35
N VAL A 529 -15.64 0.42 -10.02
CA VAL A 529 -16.30 1.39 -9.14
C VAL A 529 -15.27 2.02 -8.19
N GLY A 530 -15.08 3.33 -8.33
CA GLY A 530 -14.16 4.10 -7.49
C GLY A 530 -14.87 5.04 -6.54
N PHE A 531 -14.46 5.05 -5.28
CA PHE A 531 -14.83 6.07 -4.28
C PHE A 531 -13.57 6.87 -3.92
N GLU A 532 -13.40 8.04 -4.53
CA GLU A 532 -12.22 8.89 -4.34
C GLU A 532 -12.58 10.19 -3.63
N ASN A 533 -11.81 10.56 -2.60
CA ASN A 533 -12.16 11.69 -1.73
C ASN A 533 -13.60 11.50 -1.21
N ALA A 534 -13.90 10.36 -0.59
CA ALA A 534 -15.25 9.93 -0.27
C ALA A 534 -15.48 9.70 1.22
N VAL A 535 -16.67 10.03 1.72
CA VAL A 535 -17.10 9.75 3.10
C VAL A 535 -18.50 9.13 3.11
N ASP A 536 -18.72 8.10 3.93
CA ASP A 536 -20.01 7.40 4.01
C ASP A 536 -20.53 6.88 2.65
N CYS A 537 -19.64 6.37 1.81
CA CYS A 537 -20.00 5.79 0.53
C CYS A 537 -19.94 4.25 0.58
N TRP A 538 -20.74 3.58 -0.25
CA TRP A 538 -20.81 2.11 -0.20
C TRP A 538 -21.00 1.41 -1.54
N ALA A 539 -20.55 0.16 -1.59
CA ALA A 539 -21.04 -0.83 -2.53
C ALA A 539 -21.73 -1.97 -1.76
N ARG A 540 -22.94 -2.35 -2.15
CA ARG A 540 -23.71 -3.41 -1.49
C ARG A 540 -24.33 -4.38 -2.48
N ASN A 541 -24.11 -5.68 -2.29
CA ASN A 541 -24.63 -6.74 -3.17
C ASN A 541 -24.22 -6.51 -4.65
N VAL A 542 -22.92 -6.25 -4.88
CA VAL A 542 -22.36 -5.99 -6.21
C VAL A 542 -21.39 -7.10 -6.61
N ALA A 543 -21.51 -7.58 -7.85
CA ALA A 543 -20.53 -8.48 -8.44
C ALA A 543 -19.66 -7.73 -9.46
N VAL A 544 -18.35 -7.98 -9.48
CA VAL A 544 -17.44 -7.51 -10.53
C VAL A 544 -16.76 -8.71 -11.17
N TYR A 545 -17.00 -8.91 -12.46
CA TYR A 545 -16.33 -9.91 -13.28
C TYR A 545 -15.30 -9.22 -14.16
N LYS A 546 -14.03 -9.60 -14.02
CA LYS A 546 -12.89 -9.03 -14.75
C LYS A 546 -12.77 -7.51 -14.57
N CYS A 547 -11.79 -7.06 -13.81
CA CYS A 547 -11.44 -5.64 -13.71
C CYS A 547 -10.14 -5.28 -14.44
N GLY A 548 -9.92 -3.99 -14.68
CA GLY A 548 -8.68 -3.50 -15.27
C GLY A 548 -7.58 -3.24 -14.24
N ARG A 549 -7.91 -2.49 -13.19
CA ARG A 549 -7.03 -2.16 -12.07
C ARG A 549 -7.55 -2.69 -10.74
N HIS A 550 -8.73 -2.27 -10.32
CA HIS A 550 -9.40 -2.74 -9.11
C HIS A 550 -10.88 -3.03 -9.43
N PRO A 551 -11.53 -3.97 -8.73
CA PRO A 551 -12.97 -4.16 -8.90
C PRO A 551 -13.72 -2.97 -8.32
N ILE A 552 -13.82 -2.92 -6.99
CA ILE A 552 -14.33 -1.78 -6.22
C ILE A 552 -13.21 -1.32 -5.30
N TYR A 553 -12.94 -0.02 -5.27
CA TYR A 553 -11.81 0.53 -4.53
C TYR A 553 -12.13 1.91 -3.96
N ALA A 554 -11.74 2.14 -2.71
CA ALA A 554 -11.83 3.47 -2.10
C ALA A 554 -10.44 4.01 -1.80
N ARG A 555 -10.25 5.29 -2.15
CA ARG A 555 -8.98 6.00 -2.03
C ARG A 555 -9.21 7.37 -1.40
N ASN A 556 -8.41 7.71 -0.39
CA ASN A 556 -8.61 8.93 0.41
C ASN A 556 -10.06 8.97 0.91
N ALA A 557 -10.41 8.02 1.77
CA ALA A 557 -11.81 7.76 2.13
C ALA A 557 -12.00 7.60 3.64
N LYS A 558 -13.22 7.85 4.14
CA LYS A 558 -13.57 7.64 5.55
C LYS A 558 -14.95 7.01 5.67
N ASN A 559 -15.16 6.08 6.60
CA ASN A 559 -16.48 5.50 6.87
C ASN A 559 -17.15 4.88 5.62
N CYS A 560 -16.37 4.32 4.69
CA CYS A 560 -16.92 3.68 3.50
C CYS A 560 -17.16 2.18 3.73
N ALA A 561 -18.05 1.56 2.95
CA ALA A 561 -18.37 0.14 3.08
C ALA A 561 -18.35 -0.64 1.75
N ILE A 562 -17.88 -1.88 1.78
CA ILE A 562 -18.03 -2.87 0.71
C ILE A 562 -18.69 -4.11 1.32
N LEU A 563 -19.95 -4.36 0.96
CA LEU A 563 -20.84 -5.30 1.65
C LEU A 563 -21.41 -6.32 0.67
N ASP A 564 -21.36 -7.60 1.01
CA ASP A 564 -22.02 -8.68 0.25
C ASP A 564 -21.58 -8.75 -1.22
N CYS A 565 -20.32 -8.45 -1.50
CA CYS A 565 -19.79 -8.33 -2.86
C CYS A 565 -18.99 -9.56 -3.32
N GLU A 566 -18.94 -9.76 -4.64
CA GLU A 566 -18.13 -10.81 -5.27
C GLU A 566 -17.23 -10.23 -6.36
N PHE A 567 -15.93 -10.51 -6.30
CA PHE A 567 -14.94 -10.05 -7.28
C PHE A 567 -14.21 -11.24 -7.90
N ASP A 568 -14.25 -11.35 -9.22
CA ASP A 568 -13.56 -12.42 -9.94
C ASP A 568 -12.66 -11.85 -11.03
N ASP A 569 -11.36 -12.00 -10.80
CA ASP A 569 -10.28 -11.80 -11.76
C ASP A 569 -10.00 -10.35 -12.22
N SER A 570 -8.79 -10.16 -12.76
CA SER A 570 -8.29 -8.92 -13.36
C SER A 570 -7.68 -9.22 -14.72
N PHE A 571 -7.63 -8.24 -15.63
CA PHE A 571 -6.84 -8.38 -16.86
C PHE A 571 -5.33 -8.35 -16.59
N TYR A 572 -4.92 -7.64 -15.54
CA TYR A 572 -3.51 -7.41 -15.26
C TYR A 572 -3.21 -7.62 -13.78
N HIS A 573 -2.30 -8.55 -13.51
CA HIS A 573 -1.82 -8.97 -12.19
C HIS A 573 -0.35 -8.60 -11.93
N GLY A 574 0.20 -7.68 -12.73
CA GLY A 574 1.60 -7.27 -12.62
C GLY A 574 1.85 -6.20 -11.55
N VAL A 575 2.71 -5.25 -11.90
CA VAL A 575 3.23 -4.18 -11.03
C VAL A 575 2.29 -2.95 -11.01
N GLY A 576 2.62 -1.90 -10.26
CA GLY A 576 1.91 -0.62 -10.27
C GLY A 576 0.66 -0.52 -9.38
N GLY A 577 0.40 -1.51 -8.53
CA GLY A 577 -0.74 -1.48 -7.60
C GLY A 577 -2.07 -1.85 -8.28
N THR A 578 -2.24 -3.12 -8.61
CA THR A 578 -3.31 -3.65 -9.49
C THR A 578 -3.82 -5.00 -9.00
N ALA A 579 -5.05 -5.34 -9.37
CA ALA A 579 -5.80 -6.52 -8.93
C ALA A 579 -5.93 -6.58 -7.40
N TYR A 580 -6.27 -5.45 -6.77
CA TYR A 580 -6.46 -5.36 -5.32
C TYR A 580 -7.93 -5.19 -4.95
N ALA A 581 -8.32 -5.81 -3.83
CA ALA A 581 -9.55 -5.49 -3.11
C ALA A 581 -9.18 -5.02 -1.70
N GLY A 582 -9.51 -3.77 -1.36
CA GLY A 582 -9.01 -3.17 -0.14
C GLY A 582 -9.09 -1.65 -0.10
N TRP A 583 -8.19 -1.06 0.68
CA TRP A 583 -8.25 0.33 1.12
C TRP A 583 -6.92 1.06 0.91
N GLU A 584 -6.97 2.27 0.34
CA GLU A 584 -5.82 3.16 0.18
C GLU A 584 -6.09 4.52 0.83
N VAL A 585 -5.25 4.98 1.75
CA VAL A 585 -5.48 6.26 2.48
C VAL A 585 -6.92 6.29 3.02
N ALA A 586 -7.37 5.17 3.61
CA ALA A 586 -8.75 5.03 4.06
C ALA A 586 -8.81 4.82 5.57
N TYR A 587 -9.85 5.38 6.18
CA TYR A 587 -9.99 5.45 7.63
C TYR A 587 -11.34 4.95 8.07
N ASP A 588 -11.34 4.02 9.02
CA ASP A 588 -12.59 3.54 9.63
C ASP A 588 -13.57 2.99 8.56
N CYS A 589 -13.09 2.28 7.54
CA CYS A 589 -13.92 1.65 6.51
C CYS A 589 -14.23 0.18 6.85
N LEU A 590 -15.31 -0.36 6.29
CA LEU A 590 -15.77 -1.73 6.51
C LEU A 590 -15.83 -2.54 5.21
N MET A 591 -15.23 -3.72 5.20
CA MET A 591 -15.46 -4.76 4.21
C MET A 591 -16.10 -5.95 4.91
N ASP A 592 -17.32 -6.33 4.54
CA ASP A 592 -18.06 -7.42 5.17
C ASP A 592 -18.65 -8.36 4.12
N ASN A 593 -18.51 -9.66 4.36
CA ASN A 593 -19.04 -10.71 3.50
C ASN A 593 -18.64 -10.56 2.01
N VAL A 594 -17.34 -10.32 1.76
CA VAL A 594 -16.80 -10.21 0.41
C VAL A 594 -16.12 -11.51 0.01
N THR A 595 -16.38 -11.97 -1.22
CA THR A 595 -15.65 -13.08 -1.83
C THR A 595 -14.79 -12.59 -2.97
N THR A 596 -13.51 -12.94 -2.98
CA THR A 596 -12.62 -12.67 -4.12
C THR A 596 -12.01 -13.93 -4.65
N ARG A 597 -11.90 -14.01 -5.98
CA ARG A 597 -11.10 -15.02 -6.67
C ARG A 597 -10.14 -14.32 -7.60
N ASN A 598 -8.98 -14.93 -7.82
CA ASN A 598 -8.16 -14.60 -8.98
C ASN A 598 -7.59 -13.17 -8.97
N LEU A 599 -7.54 -12.52 -7.80
CA LEU A 599 -6.89 -11.22 -7.60
C LEU A 599 -5.42 -11.40 -7.18
N ARG A 600 -4.68 -10.30 -7.05
CA ARG A 600 -3.28 -10.32 -6.60
C ARG A 600 -3.17 -10.23 -5.08
N HIS A 601 -3.78 -9.20 -4.48
CA HIS A 601 -3.77 -8.98 -3.02
C HIS A 601 -5.19 -8.67 -2.55
N ALA A 602 -5.72 -9.51 -1.67
CA ALA A 602 -7.02 -9.32 -1.05
C ALA A 602 -7.10 -10.13 0.26
N PRO A 603 -7.44 -9.50 1.39
CA PRO A 603 -7.65 -8.06 1.56
C PRO A 603 -6.34 -7.27 1.53
N LEU A 604 -6.41 -6.02 1.07
CA LEU A 604 -5.26 -5.11 1.01
C LEU A 604 -5.51 -3.83 1.83
N VAL A 605 -4.50 -3.36 2.55
CA VAL A 605 -4.44 -1.99 3.08
C VAL A 605 -3.13 -1.33 2.67
N GLN A 606 -3.19 -0.05 2.28
CA GLN A 606 -2.00 0.67 1.83
C GLN A 606 -2.07 2.17 2.09
N TRP A 607 -0.90 2.80 2.14
CA TRP A 607 -0.73 4.26 2.27
C TRP A 607 -1.54 4.87 3.41
N SER A 608 -1.03 4.75 4.64
CA SER A 608 -1.59 5.31 5.88
C SER A 608 -2.98 4.83 6.27
N ALA A 609 -3.55 3.85 5.58
CA ALA A 609 -4.86 3.31 5.92
C ALA A 609 -4.91 2.79 7.37
N ALA A 610 -5.92 3.19 8.12
CA ALA A 610 -6.04 2.90 9.54
C ALA A 610 -7.48 2.76 10.05
N GLY A 611 -7.70 1.93 11.07
CA GLY A 611 -9.04 1.73 11.65
C GLY A 611 -9.98 0.90 10.77
N ASN A 612 -9.51 0.34 9.64
CA ASN A 612 -10.38 -0.39 8.73
C ASN A 612 -10.64 -1.81 9.24
N VAL A 613 -11.84 -2.31 8.97
CA VAL A 613 -12.28 -3.66 9.34
C VAL A 613 -12.56 -4.46 8.08
N VAL A 614 -11.99 -5.66 7.99
CA VAL A 614 -12.36 -6.67 6.98
C VAL A 614 -12.85 -7.89 7.74
N ARG A 615 -14.09 -8.30 7.48
CA ARG A 615 -14.72 -9.38 8.23
C ARG A 615 -15.55 -10.32 7.37
N ASN A 616 -15.77 -11.53 7.89
CA ASN A 616 -16.63 -12.57 7.31
C ASN A 616 -16.34 -12.88 5.81
N SER A 617 -15.13 -12.61 5.34
CA SER A 617 -14.80 -12.59 3.92
C SER A 617 -14.00 -13.83 3.49
N ARG A 618 -13.94 -14.10 2.18
CA ARG A 618 -13.32 -15.29 1.59
C ARG A 618 -12.42 -14.89 0.41
N PHE A 619 -11.13 -15.15 0.53
CA PHE A 619 -10.12 -14.70 -0.43
C PHE A 619 -9.36 -15.90 -1.00
N TYR A 620 -9.48 -16.14 -2.31
CA TYR A 620 -8.91 -17.31 -2.99
C TYR A 620 -7.88 -16.91 -4.05
N GLY A 621 -6.74 -17.59 -4.03
CA GLY A 621 -5.65 -17.39 -4.99
C GLY A 621 -4.86 -16.10 -4.77
N CYS A 622 -4.93 -15.52 -3.57
CA CYS A 622 -4.30 -14.26 -3.21
C CYS A 622 -3.89 -14.22 -1.74
N ASP A 623 -2.99 -13.30 -1.39
CA ASP A 623 -2.54 -13.04 -0.03
C ASP A 623 -3.21 -11.80 0.57
N ALA A 624 -3.30 -11.77 1.91
CA ALA A 624 -3.62 -10.55 2.65
C ALA A 624 -2.36 -9.70 2.79
N HIS A 625 -2.49 -8.39 2.60
CA HIS A 625 -1.30 -7.57 2.39
C HIS A 625 -1.42 -6.16 2.99
N TRP A 626 -0.51 -5.86 3.91
CA TRP A 626 -0.17 -4.49 4.34
C TRP A 626 0.91 -3.96 3.41
N HIS A 627 0.46 -3.31 2.35
CA HIS A 627 1.27 -3.16 1.14
C HIS A 627 2.26 -2.02 1.20
N SER A 628 1.98 -0.95 1.94
CA SER A 628 2.87 0.22 2.03
C SER A 628 2.39 1.24 3.04
N GLY A 629 3.29 2.16 3.43
CA GLY A 629 2.88 3.47 3.91
C GLY A 629 2.39 3.53 5.37
N TRP A 630 3.02 2.82 6.30
CA TRP A 630 2.72 2.92 7.75
C TRP A 630 1.26 2.64 8.14
N THR A 631 0.61 1.72 7.43
CA THR A 631 -0.75 1.27 7.75
C THR A 631 -0.83 0.68 9.16
N ASN A 632 -1.82 1.10 9.95
CA ASN A 632 -1.85 0.83 11.39
C ASN A 632 -3.28 0.60 11.88
N GLU A 633 -3.43 -0.10 13.00
CA GLU A 633 -4.73 -0.31 13.65
C GLU A 633 -5.84 -0.78 12.69
N ASN A 634 -5.58 -1.76 11.81
CA ASN A 634 -6.61 -2.40 10.97
C ASN A 634 -6.96 -3.80 11.53
N LEU A 635 -8.20 -4.24 11.37
CA LEU A 635 -8.70 -5.55 11.83
C LEU A 635 -9.09 -6.44 10.66
N PHE A 636 -8.48 -7.62 10.56
CA PHE A 636 -8.98 -8.71 9.73
C PHE A 636 -9.56 -9.81 10.64
N GLU A 637 -10.86 -10.10 10.52
CA GLU A 637 -11.52 -11.09 11.36
C GLU A 637 -12.45 -12.07 10.63
N ASN A 638 -12.54 -13.32 11.11
CA ASN A 638 -13.42 -14.34 10.52
C ASN A 638 -13.26 -14.53 8.99
N CYS A 639 -12.05 -14.29 8.49
CA CYS A 639 -11.72 -14.44 7.07
C CYS A 639 -11.20 -15.85 6.77
N LEU A 640 -11.48 -16.34 5.56
CA LEU A 640 -10.72 -17.43 4.93
C LEU A 640 -9.75 -16.80 3.93
N ILE A 641 -8.46 -17.13 4.03
CA ILE A 641 -7.44 -16.61 3.11
C ILE A 641 -6.63 -17.78 2.56
N VAL A 642 -6.65 -17.96 1.23
CA VAL A 642 -6.00 -19.07 0.54
C VAL A 642 -4.98 -18.51 -0.45
N SER A 643 -3.72 -18.41 0.00
CA SER A 643 -2.58 -18.03 -0.84
C SER A 643 -1.87 -19.28 -1.38
N ASP A 644 -2.47 -19.90 -2.41
CA ASP A 644 -2.05 -21.18 -2.99
C ASP A 644 -1.36 -21.08 -4.36
N THR A 645 -1.15 -19.86 -4.88
CA THR A 645 -0.48 -19.62 -6.16
C THR A 645 0.46 -18.42 -6.11
N LEU A 646 1.48 -18.43 -6.97
CA LEU A 646 2.38 -17.29 -7.23
C LEU A 646 2.14 -16.66 -8.62
N GLU A 647 1.29 -17.27 -9.45
CA GLU A 647 1.12 -16.90 -10.86
C GLU A 647 0.50 -15.50 -11.04
N ARG A 648 -0.23 -15.02 -10.02
CA ARG A 648 -0.98 -13.76 -10.04
C ARG A 648 -0.33 -12.65 -9.21
N GLY A 649 0.97 -12.78 -8.93
CA GLY A 649 1.75 -11.74 -8.25
C GLY A 649 1.57 -11.66 -6.72
N GLY A 650 0.89 -12.65 -6.11
CA GLY A 650 0.84 -12.84 -4.66
C GLY A 650 2.21 -13.28 -4.10
N SER A 651 2.47 -13.00 -2.82
CA SER A 651 3.76 -13.30 -2.20
C SER A 651 3.97 -14.79 -1.88
N GLY A 652 2.87 -15.55 -1.74
CA GLY A 652 2.86 -16.93 -1.28
C GLY A 652 2.72 -17.09 0.24
N HIS A 653 2.85 -16.00 1.00
CA HIS A 653 2.51 -15.95 2.43
C HIS A 653 1.00 -15.76 2.58
N ALA A 654 0.40 -16.19 3.69
CA ALA A 654 -1.01 -15.88 3.92
C ALA A 654 -1.18 -14.39 4.25
N LEU A 655 -0.26 -13.86 5.07
CA LEU A 655 -0.22 -12.46 5.49
C LEU A 655 1.18 -11.88 5.21
N LEU A 656 1.27 -10.73 4.54
CA LEU A 656 2.53 -10.02 4.34
C LEU A 656 2.44 -8.54 4.72
N ALA A 657 3.47 -8.05 5.41
CA ALA A 657 3.74 -6.63 5.59
C ALA A 657 5.09 -6.28 4.93
N THR A 658 5.12 -5.20 4.15
CA THR A 658 6.36 -4.70 3.53
C THR A 658 7.37 -4.19 4.56
N ALA A 659 8.65 -4.23 4.17
CA ALA A 659 9.79 -3.99 5.06
C ALA A 659 10.27 -2.53 5.03
N PRO A 660 10.93 -2.03 6.10
CA PRO A 660 11.49 -0.69 6.11
C PRO A 660 12.55 -0.47 5.02
N GLU A 661 13.32 -1.51 4.67
CA GLU A 661 14.32 -1.47 3.59
C GLU A 661 13.74 -1.49 2.16
N ASP A 662 12.42 -1.62 2.00
CA ASP A 662 11.75 -1.58 0.70
C ASP A 662 11.55 -0.13 0.25
N GLY A 663 12.42 0.36 -0.64
CA GLY A 663 12.36 1.72 -1.18
C GLY A 663 11.11 2.03 -2.03
N SER A 664 10.29 1.04 -2.41
CA SER A 664 9.05 1.28 -3.16
C SER A 664 7.82 1.40 -2.25
N HIS A 665 7.83 0.73 -1.10
CA HIS A 665 6.63 0.54 -0.28
C HIS A 665 6.78 1.02 1.17
N GLY A 666 7.99 0.91 1.72
CA GLY A 666 8.29 1.26 3.10
C GLY A 666 7.62 0.34 4.14
N PRO A 667 7.79 0.65 5.43
CA PRO A 667 7.29 -0.15 6.54
C PRO A 667 5.80 0.09 6.84
N ASN A 668 5.21 -0.82 7.63
CA ASN A 668 3.83 -0.72 8.11
C ASN A 668 3.77 -0.48 9.62
N GLY A 669 2.76 0.29 10.04
CA GLY A 669 2.66 0.85 11.38
C GLY A 669 2.13 -0.14 12.43
N PRO A 670 1.88 0.34 13.65
CA PRO A 670 1.59 -0.50 14.81
C PRO A 670 0.17 -1.09 14.82
N ARG A 671 -0.04 -2.09 15.68
CA ARG A 671 -1.37 -2.55 16.15
C ARG A 671 -2.37 -3.03 15.11
N ASN A 672 -1.89 -3.55 13.98
CA ASN A 672 -2.79 -4.33 13.13
C ASN A 672 -3.18 -5.65 13.83
N VAL A 673 -4.42 -6.09 13.60
CA VAL A 673 -5.07 -7.18 14.34
C VAL A 673 -5.58 -8.23 13.35
N VAL A 674 -5.28 -9.49 13.65
CA VAL A 674 -5.84 -10.65 12.95
C VAL A 674 -6.53 -11.54 13.98
N TRP A 675 -7.84 -11.67 13.86
CA TRP A 675 -8.70 -12.29 14.87
C TRP A 675 -9.56 -13.39 14.25
N ASN A 676 -9.48 -14.61 14.78
CA ASN A 676 -10.39 -15.70 14.38
C ASN A 676 -10.41 -15.95 12.86
N CYS A 677 -9.28 -15.94 12.16
CA CYS A 677 -9.20 -16.25 10.72
C CYS A 677 -8.75 -17.71 10.47
N ASP A 678 -9.04 -18.26 9.29
CA ASP A 678 -8.52 -19.55 8.80
C ASP A 678 -7.68 -19.28 7.54
N LEU A 679 -6.41 -19.67 7.55
CA LEU A 679 -5.44 -19.23 6.56
C LEU A 679 -4.63 -20.38 5.99
N TYR A 680 -4.35 -20.33 4.70
CA TYR A 680 -3.45 -21.23 3.99
C TYR A 680 -2.38 -20.46 3.21
N SER A 681 -1.15 -20.96 3.24
CA SER A 681 0.00 -20.36 2.54
C SER A 681 0.95 -21.39 1.93
N LEU A 682 1.54 -21.04 0.79
CA LEU A 682 2.66 -21.78 0.18
C LEU A 682 3.98 -21.59 0.93
N LYS A 683 4.20 -20.39 1.49
CA LYS A 683 5.37 -19.98 2.27
C LYS A 683 4.96 -19.75 3.73
N ASP A 684 5.81 -19.07 4.52
CA ASP A 684 5.54 -18.74 5.93
C ASP A 684 4.12 -18.19 6.11
N GLY A 685 3.46 -18.55 7.21
CA GLY A 685 2.10 -18.12 7.49
C GLY A 685 1.98 -16.58 7.52
N VAL A 686 2.90 -15.94 8.22
CA VAL A 686 2.98 -14.48 8.36
C VAL A 686 4.40 -14.01 8.07
N SER A 687 4.53 -13.04 7.18
CA SER A 687 5.79 -12.33 6.92
C SER A 687 5.68 -10.88 7.38
N LEU A 688 6.29 -10.57 8.53
CA LEU A 688 6.37 -9.21 9.05
C LEU A 688 7.68 -8.60 8.58
N GLY A 689 7.62 -7.73 7.56
CA GLY A 689 8.81 -7.15 6.94
C GLY A 689 9.70 -6.37 7.91
N GLY A 690 9.14 -5.86 9.01
CA GLY A 690 9.87 -5.15 10.04
C GLY A 690 9.30 -3.77 10.35
N MET A 691 9.84 -3.15 11.40
CA MET A 691 9.36 -1.91 11.99
C MET A 691 7.89 -1.96 12.41
N ASN A 692 7.46 -3.15 12.84
CA ASN A 692 6.09 -3.42 13.27
C ASN A 692 6.08 -3.49 14.79
N GLU A 693 5.17 -2.77 15.44
CA GLU A 693 5.02 -2.77 16.90
C GLU A 693 3.63 -3.26 17.30
N ASN A 694 3.59 -4.16 18.27
CA ASN A 694 2.36 -4.67 18.90
C ASN A 694 1.24 -5.07 17.93
N TRP A 695 1.58 -5.85 16.89
CA TRP A 695 0.55 -6.54 16.12
C TRP A 695 -0.04 -7.68 16.95
N ILE A 696 -1.34 -7.92 16.77
CA ILE A 696 -2.10 -8.85 17.59
C ILE A 696 -2.65 -9.96 16.70
N PHE A 697 -2.23 -11.20 16.96
CA PHE A 697 -2.70 -12.40 16.28
C PHE A 697 -3.39 -13.30 17.29
N ALA A 698 -4.72 -13.33 17.26
CA ALA A 698 -5.51 -14.04 18.25
C ALA A 698 -6.51 -15.03 17.64
N TYR A 699 -6.52 -16.26 18.14
CA TYR A 699 -7.51 -17.29 17.81
C TYR A 699 -7.60 -17.70 16.34
N ASN A 700 -6.50 -17.55 15.58
CA ASN A 700 -6.46 -17.91 14.17
C ASN A 700 -6.03 -19.37 13.95
N ARG A 701 -6.35 -19.93 12.79
CA ARG A 701 -5.80 -21.18 12.29
C ARG A 701 -4.94 -20.91 11.06
N PHE A 702 -3.72 -21.42 11.06
CA PHE A 702 -2.80 -21.34 9.94
C PHE A 702 -2.41 -22.73 9.46
N ARG A 703 -2.48 -22.96 8.15
CA ARG A 703 -1.94 -24.13 7.48
C ARG A 703 -0.84 -23.68 6.52
N VAL A 704 0.40 -24.02 6.85
CA VAL A 704 1.60 -23.51 6.20
C VAL A 704 2.28 -24.66 5.48
N LYS A 705 2.35 -24.59 4.14
CA LYS A 705 2.94 -25.64 3.32
C LYS A 705 4.46 -25.75 3.53
N GLN A 706 5.15 -24.61 3.57
CA GLN A 706 6.58 -24.51 3.76
C GLN A 706 6.92 -23.22 4.52
N GLY A 707 7.87 -23.27 5.45
CA GLY A 707 8.27 -22.11 6.24
C GLY A 707 7.63 -22.07 7.63
N GLY A 708 8.00 -21.07 8.41
CA GLY A 708 7.54 -20.91 9.79
C GLY A 708 6.12 -20.37 9.90
N GLY A 709 5.61 -20.32 11.13
CA GLY A 709 4.37 -19.59 11.40
C GLY A 709 4.55 -18.09 11.16
N PHE A 710 5.67 -17.54 11.62
CA PHE A 710 6.06 -16.14 11.48
C PHE A 710 7.51 -16.00 11.03
N LEU A 711 7.73 -15.21 9.99
CA LEU A 711 9.01 -14.63 9.63
C LEU A 711 9.07 -13.19 10.16
N LEU A 712 9.95 -12.92 11.10
CA LEU A 712 10.09 -11.62 11.77
C LEU A 712 11.27 -10.86 11.18
N GLY A 713 10.96 -9.73 10.52
CA GLY A 713 11.90 -8.83 9.85
C GLY A 713 12.78 -8.03 10.78
N SER A 714 13.23 -6.85 10.35
CA SER A 714 14.04 -5.96 11.19
C SER A 714 13.16 -5.16 12.16
N ALA A 715 13.50 -5.09 13.45
CA ALA A 715 12.70 -4.38 14.44
C ALA A 715 11.19 -4.74 14.42
N SER A 716 10.87 -6.04 14.46
CA SER A 716 9.50 -6.54 14.66
C SER A 716 9.33 -6.87 16.15
N PHE A 717 8.54 -6.09 16.89
CA PHE A 717 8.56 -6.17 18.35
C PHE A 717 7.21 -6.01 19.04
N ASP A 718 7.15 -6.50 20.27
CA ASP A 718 6.03 -6.37 21.20
C ASP A 718 4.70 -6.95 20.71
N HIS A 719 4.74 -7.91 19.78
CA HIS A 719 3.55 -8.59 19.28
C HIS A 719 2.89 -9.47 20.34
N ILE A 720 1.57 -9.60 20.25
CA ILE A 720 0.79 -10.54 21.04
C ILE A 720 0.31 -11.65 20.11
N ILE A 721 0.72 -12.90 20.37
CA ILE A 721 0.36 -14.08 19.60
C ILE A 721 -0.33 -15.06 20.54
N ARG A 722 -1.67 -15.10 20.52
CA ARG A 722 -2.47 -15.78 21.54
C ARG A 722 -3.49 -16.77 20.96
N GLY A 723 -3.49 -18.00 21.49
CA GLY A 723 -4.57 -18.96 21.26
C GLY A 723 -4.72 -19.44 19.81
N ASN A 724 -3.68 -19.30 18.99
CA ASN A 724 -3.73 -19.72 17.58
C ASN A 724 -3.40 -21.21 17.43
N THR A 725 -3.86 -21.80 16.32
CA THR A 725 -3.49 -23.15 15.87
C THR A 725 -2.65 -23.06 14.60
N PHE A 726 -1.48 -23.68 14.57
CA PHE A 726 -0.60 -23.77 13.40
C PHE A 726 -0.44 -25.22 12.95
N ILE A 727 -0.47 -25.45 11.64
CA ILE A 727 -0.10 -26.69 10.99
C ILE A 727 1.09 -26.37 10.09
N LEU A 728 2.30 -26.80 10.49
CA LEU A 728 3.52 -26.62 9.73
C LEU A 728 3.81 -27.93 8.98
N GLU A 729 3.60 -27.93 7.67
CA GLU A 729 3.61 -29.16 6.88
C GLU A 729 5.00 -29.66 6.49
N ASP A 730 6.02 -28.80 6.52
CA ASP A 730 7.37 -29.19 6.10
C ASP A 730 8.14 -30.01 7.13
N GLY A 731 7.68 -30.04 8.39
CA GLY A 731 8.32 -30.75 9.49
C GLY A 731 9.70 -30.20 9.89
N LYS A 732 10.06 -29.01 9.43
CA LYS A 732 11.41 -28.44 9.54
C LYS A 732 11.42 -27.05 10.17
N SER A 733 10.33 -26.31 10.03
CA SER A 733 10.28 -24.92 10.43
C SER A 733 9.83 -24.68 11.88
N PRO A 734 10.34 -23.62 12.52
CA PRO A 734 9.87 -23.17 13.83
C PRO A 734 8.56 -22.39 13.70
N LEU A 735 7.89 -22.12 14.83
CA LEU A 735 6.79 -21.16 14.86
C LEU A 735 7.29 -19.74 14.56
N LEU A 736 8.27 -19.23 15.33
CA LEU A 736 8.84 -17.89 15.15
C LEU A 736 10.25 -17.98 14.56
N LEU A 737 10.51 -17.31 13.45
CA LEU A 737 11.84 -17.16 12.87
C LEU A 737 12.30 -15.69 12.96
N TYR A 738 13.21 -15.42 13.89
CA TYR A 738 13.79 -14.09 14.11
C TYR A 738 14.92 -13.82 13.12
N LYS A 739 14.67 -12.98 12.09
CA LYS A 739 15.72 -12.65 11.12
C LYS A 739 16.81 -11.76 11.69
N THR A 740 16.51 -10.96 12.71
CA THR A 740 17.39 -9.93 13.26
C THR A 740 17.27 -9.88 14.78
N SER A 741 18.34 -9.50 15.45
CA SER A 741 18.40 -9.45 16.92
C SER A 741 17.67 -8.26 17.56
N ASP A 742 17.19 -7.30 16.77
CA ASP A 742 16.38 -6.17 17.27
C ASP A 742 14.87 -6.43 17.19
N SER A 743 14.48 -7.66 16.85
CA SER A 743 13.12 -8.15 17.01
C SER A 743 12.98 -8.87 18.35
N GLY A 744 11.92 -8.59 19.12
CA GLY A 744 11.79 -9.09 20.49
C GLY A 744 10.52 -8.62 21.19
N GLY A 745 10.43 -8.81 22.50
CA GLY A 745 9.26 -8.35 23.28
C GLY A 745 7.97 -9.12 23.02
N ILE A 746 8.01 -10.20 22.23
CA ILE A 746 6.83 -10.93 21.80
C ILE A 746 6.24 -11.72 22.97
N GLU A 747 4.93 -11.61 23.16
CA GLU A 747 4.15 -12.43 24.09
C GLU A 747 3.48 -13.58 23.32
N LEU A 748 3.94 -14.81 23.59
CA LEU A 748 3.43 -16.04 22.98
C LEU A 748 2.66 -16.83 24.03
N GLU A 749 1.34 -16.97 23.86
CA GLU A 749 0.48 -17.59 24.88
C GLU A 749 -0.58 -18.54 24.32
N GLY A 750 -0.61 -19.78 24.83
CA GLY A 750 -1.71 -20.72 24.59
C GLY A 750 -1.84 -21.20 23.14
N ASN A 751 -0.78 -21.14 22.34
CA ASN A 751 -0.82 -21.57 20.94
C ASN A 751 -0.60 -23.09 20.80
N ARG A 752 -1.20 -23.68 19.77
CA ARG A 752 -0.99 -25.08 19.36
C ARG A 752 -0.22 -25.12 18.05
N ILE A 753 0.84 -25.91 17.98
CA ILE A 753 1.71 -25.98 16.80
C ILE A 753 1.90 -27.45 16.42
N CYS A 754 1.23 -27.90 15.37
CA CYS A 754 1.34 -29.25 14.84
C CYS A 754 2.44 -29.31 13.77
N GLY A 755 3.45 -30.16 13.95
CA GLY A 755 4.52 -30.40 12.96
C GLY A 755 5.70 -29.41 13.00
N GLY A 756 5.71 -28.44 13.91
CA GLY A 756 6.83 -27.50 14.07
C GLY A 756 8.01 -28.08 14.84
N THR A 757 9.23 -27.59 14.54
CA THR A 757 10.47 -28.06 15.18
C THR A 757 10.80 -27.36 16.50
N ALA A 758 10.39 -26.10 16.64
CA ALA A 758 10.60 -25.28 17.84
C ALA A 758 9.59 -24.14 17.91
N LEU A 759 9.42 -23.53 19.09
CA LEU A 759 8.61 -22.31 19.24
C LEU A 759 9.31 -21.08 18.66
N ALA A 760 10.64 -21.02 18.74
CA ALA A 760 11.43 -19.93 18.20
C ALA A 760 12.80 -20.44 17.71
N SER A 761 13.33 -19.78 16.68
CA SER A 761 14.70 -19.94 16.19
C SER A 761 15.18 -18.61 15.59
N GLY A 762 16.46 -18.54 15.22
CA GLY A 762 17.07 -17.35 14.67
C GLY A 762 17.80 -16.50 15.71
N LEU A 763 17.76 -15.18 15.55
CA LEU A 763 18.57 -14.23 16.32
C LEU A 763 17.85 -13.63 17.53
N GLY A 764 16.72 -14.20 17.94
CA GLY A 764 15.89 -13.65 19.01
C GLY A 764 15.02 -14.72 19.67
N LYS A 765 14.30 -14.31 20.71
CA LYS A 765 13.41 -15.19 21.47
C LYS A 765 12.19 -14.42 21.98
N PRO A 766 11.05 -15.09 22.24
CA PRO A 766 9.90 -14.46 22.86
C PRO A 766 10.25 -13.94 24.26
N GLN A 767 9.60 -12.85 24.67
CA GLN A 767 9.71 -12.32 26.04
C GLN A 767 8.85 -13.14 27.01
N VAL A 768 7.67 -13.56 26.56
CA VAL A 768 6.77 -14.43 27.31
C VAL A 768 6.49 -15.66 26.47
N ASP A 769 6.69 -16.82 27.07
CA ASP A 769 6.29 -18.12 26.53
C ASP A 769 5.48 -18.85 27.60
N ARG A 770 4.18 -19.01 27.37
CA ARG A 770 3.28 -19.64 28.34
C ARG A 770 2.24 -20.51 27.66
N ASN A 771 2.08 -21.75 28.14
CA ASN A 771 1.03 -22.67 27.72
C ASN A 771 1.02 -23.01 26.21
N ASN A 772 2.11 -22.76 25.48
CA ASN A 772 2.25 -23.16 24.08
C ASN A 772 2.57 -24.65 23.98
N ARG A 773 2.09 -25.31 22.92
CA ARG A 773 2.24 -26.75 22.74
C ARG A 773 2.78 -27.08 21.35
N LEU A 774 3.95 -27.69 21.29
CA LEU A 774 4.45 -28.40 20.11
C LEU A 774 3.81 -29.80 20.09
N LEU A 775 3.21 -30.16 18.95
CA LEU A 775 2.44 -31.39 18.77
C LEU A 775 2.92 -32.11 17.49
N PRO A 776 2.74 -33.44 17.42
CA PRO A 776 2.92 -34.19 16.17
C PRO A 776 2.12 -33.59 15.00
N ARG A 777 2.61 -33.76 13.77
CA ARG A 777 2.01 -33.16 12.57
C ARG A 777 0.56 -33.59 12.33
N ASP A 778 0.25 -34.84 12.65
CA ASP A 778 -1.06 -35.49 12.52
C ASP A 778 -2.01 -35.21 13.70
N ALA A 779 -1.56 -34.48 14.73
CA ALA A 779 -2.40 -34.12 15.85
C ALA A 779 -3.59 -33.25 15.41
N PRO A 780 -4.78 -33.41 16.03
CA PRO A 780 -5.95 -32.59 15.72
C PRO A 780 -5.65 -31.08 15.84
N ALA A 781 -5.90 -30.38 14.74
CA ALA A 781 -5.66 -28.95 14.59
C ALA A 781 -6.96 -28.20 14.24
N PRO A 782 -7.97 -28.22 15.13
CA PRO A 782 -9.21 -27.50 14.90
C PRO A 782 -8.96 -25.99 14.86
N ARG A 783 -9.89 -25.27 14.22
CA ARG A 783 -9.93 -23.81 14.33
C ARG A 783 -10.22 -23.44 15.79
N PRO A 784 -9.45 -22.50 16.39
CA PRO A 784 -9.71 -22.05 17.75
C PRO A 784 -11.11 -21.45 17.90
N THR A 785 -11.67 -21.56 19.11
CA THR A 785 -12.89 -20.85 19.48
C THR A 785 -12.51 -19.60 20.27
N PRO A 786 -12.68 -18.38 19.71
CA PRO A 786 -12.44 -17.15 20.46
C PRO A 786 -13.52 -16.94 21.54
N PRO A 787 -13.28 -16.07 22.54
CA PRO A 787 -14.29 -15.73 23.55
C PRO A 787 -15.56 -15.10 22.95
N VAL A 788 -15.42 -14.42 21.81
CA VAL A 788 -16.53 -13.89 21.01
C VAL A 788 -16.26 -14.14 19.52
N PRO A 789 -17.29 -14.43 18.71
CA PRO A 789 -17.10 -14.76 17.30
C PRO A 789 -16.56 -13.60 16.47
N SER A 790 -16.91 -12.36 16.83
CA SER A 790 -16.49 -11.12 16.18
C SER A 790 -16.09 -10.09 17.25
N LEU A 791 -14.86 -9.61 17.16
CA LEU A 791 -14.35 -8.53 18.00
C LEU A 791 -15.02 -7.21 17.62
N TYR A 792 -15.21 -6.95 16.32
CA TYR A 792 -15.87 -5.74 15.83
C TYR A 792 -17.30 -5.59 16.37
N GLU A 793 -18.13 -6.63 16.24
CA GLU A 793 -19.52 -6.57 16.74
C GLU A 793 -19.57 -6.47 18.27
N TRP A 794 -18.66 -7.19 18.95
CA TRP A 794 -18.55 -7.07 20.40
C TRP A 794 -18.23 -5.63 20.81
N GLN A 795 -17.27 -4.97 20.14
CA GLN A 795 -16.95 -3.56 20.38
C GLN A 795 -18.15 -2.64 20.09
N LYS A 796 -18.91 -2.86 19.00
CA LYS A 796 -20.12 -2.06 18.73
C LYS A 796 -21.14 -2.15 19.86
N GLN A 797 -21.34 -3.34 20.42
CA GLN A 797 -22.29 -3.59 21.51
C GLN A 797 -21.81 -3.06 22.88
N HIS A 798 -20.49 -3.00 23.11
CA HIS A 798 -19.90 -2.68 24.42
C HIS A 798 -19.20 -1.31 24.47
N SER A 799 -19.05 -0.62 23.33
CA SER A 799 -18.58 0.75 23.30
C SER A 799 -19.62 1.66 23.97
N ARG A 800 -19.15 2.65 24.75
CA ARG A 800 -20.01 3.66 25.40
C ARG A 800 -20.88 4.47 24.41
N ASN A 801 -20.57 4.41 23.12
CA ASN A 801 -21.30 5.09 22.05
C ASN A 801 -22.51 4.30 21.56
N GLY A 802 -22.55 2.96 21.71
CA GLY A 802 -23.72 2.14 21.37
C GLY A 802 -24.95 2.39 22.27
N GLN A 803 -24.79 3.18 23.33
CA GLN A 803 -25.87 3.60 24.24
C GLN A 803 -26.19 5.11 24.14
N ARG A 804 -25.56 5.87 23.23
CA ARG A 804 -25.74 7.33 23.12
C ARG A 804 -26.02 7.85 21.70
N GLU A 805 -26.25 6.98 20.72
CA GLU A 805 -26.79 7.36 19.40
C GLU A 805 -28.22 6.90 19.20
#